data_AF-A0A1E9T6I1-F1
#
_entry.id   AF-A0A1E9T6I1-F1
#
_cell.length_a   1.000
_cell.length_b   1.000
_cell.length_c   1.000
_cell.angle_alpha   90.00
_cell.angle_beta   90.00
_cell.angle_gamma   90.00
#
_symmetry.space_group_name_H-M   'P 1'
#
loop_
_entity.id
_entity.type
_entity.pdbx_description
1 polymer ?
#
loop_
_entity_poly.entity_id
_entity_poly.type
_entity_poly.pdbx_seq_one_letter_code
_entity_poly.pdbx_strand_id
1 'polypeptide(L)'
;MNFLPLMRRGRSRSLTSGGDAVPPSSGVASRSRSRAWGAAVASAAMVVASLGPIASGAQAADAGYYDGSSSERAAASCWEVKQNKSNAKSGAYWLYTPQMSAPEQFYCDQETDGGGWVMIGRGRESWTENYNGRGDAKQLYQNPTGFDAVQLPGQTVNALLNGTRPQDLPDGVRFHRAMNVNGTAWQDFKATRAASTEWSWTFRATMYWSNISITHPRQYRGYNYYSQDKTEGNIFRYGYSDDYRSLYFVEKPSQGYKLGFTYGPNARITGWFQNYLLNRTSSYIYRPANDHSTPLVFTQIFLRPKLTQNDLAAKGLHDYGQQGAEASNRRALPNSYSEKWKWRTSKTTGTGKNGEMNTQVEAITEVGGAVFTGGDFAYVESASGEKVDQAFLAAYEVGTGELRRSFRPSINGQVKSVEALPNGLLAVGGTFDTVNGENHNGFVLLDPKTGQVAKQWDIHVQSRISSLPVQVKTLHVRDGYLYLGGSFTHLKGNTSPTYAYSRNLARIKLSNGEVDWNWRPVFNGTVNGVSASEGNSHVYVAGYFTQLNGGEAFRLANITNPRQSGGDWTHEPSYVPSRAQTWDLKNERRMWGFQFDVQDAGSSVWLGGTEHMISRYDKSSMQRTYSAITREGGDFQDLHLSGKTIYGACHCGDFIYQGATKIDAEWKNATDAQTIRLVAAFDKDTGQVLPEWAPIMNGAHGYGVWESFVDSTGTLWVGGDISKSLGANGVQDTVGFARYAARDVTPPETPQNLQVKHNGAKDQLSWSAVPEKRVTYQVLRDDRPIATVTDTHYSVDHRDGAKYYVRAVDTSGNYSASTQAVRAA
;
A
#
# COMPACT_ATOMS: atom_id res chain seq x y z
N MET A 1 13.68 -11.06 13.48
CA MET A 1 14.77 -10.42 12.71
C MET A 1 14.16 -9.26 11.96
N ASN A 2 14.47 -8.05 12.39
CA ASN A 2 13.74 -6.85 12.01
C ASN A 2 14.30 -6.27 10.71
N PHE A 3 13.43 -5.99 9.75
CA PHE A 3 13.73 -4.98 8.74
C PHE A 3 13.94 -3.67 9.48
N LEU A 4 15.18 -3.19 9.45
CA LEU A 4 15.53 -1.90 10.02
C LEU A 4 14.83 -0.83 9.16
N PRO A 5 14.00 0.07 9.71
CA PRO A 5 13.73 1.32 9.01
C PRO A 5 15.05 2.06 8.77
N LEU A 6 15.08 2.88 7.71
CA LEU A 6 16.21 3.69 7.25
C LEU A 6 17.13 4.16 8.39
N MET A 7 18.44 4.02 8.19
CA MET A 7 19.44 4.56 9.11
C MET A 7 19.17 6.05 9.36
N ARG A 8 18.74 6.38 10.58
CA ARG A 8 18.64 7.76 11.08
C ARG A 8 20.02 8.41 11.07
N ARG A 9 20.27 9.32 10.13
CA ARG A 9 21.20 10.44 10.37
C ARG A 9 20.37 11.68 10.69
N GLY A 10 20.23 11.93 11.99
CA GLY A 10 19.46 13.06 12.50
C GLY A 10 20.06 14.41 12.12
N ARG A 11 19.19 15.35 11.75
CA ARG A 11 19.33 16.75 12.17
C ARG A 11 18.31 17.01 13.26
N SER A 12 18.73 16.83 14.51
CA SER A 12 17.99 17.32 15.67
C SER A 12 17.94 18.85 15.63
N ARG A 13 16.78 19.44 15.35
CA ARG A 13 16.47 20.78 15.85
C ARG A 13 15.72 20.63 17.16
N SER A 14 16.49 20.76 18.23
CA SER A 14 16.01 21.10 19.57
C SER A 14 15.19 22.39 19.48
N LEU A 15 13.92 22.33 19.88
CA LEU A 15 13.14 23.50 20.29
C LEU A 15 12.92 23.37 21.80
N THR A 16 13.82 23.97 22.55
CA THR A 16 13.66 24.22 23.98
C THR A 16 12.67 25.36 24.18
N SER A 17 11.71 25.13 25.08
CA SER A 17 10.81 26.11 25.67
C SER A 17 11.55 27.21 26.43
N GLY A 18 11.07 28.45 26.29
CA GLY A 18 11.34 29.57 27.19
C GLY A 18 10.04 30.36 27.35
N GLY A 19 9.58 30.51 28.59
CA GLY A 19 8.32 31.15 28.95
C GLY A 19 8.42 32.65 29.20
N ASP A 20 7.34 33.15 29.81
CA ASP A 20 7.10 34.49 30.39
C ASP A 20 6.65 35.56 29.37
N ALA A 21 5.63 36.41 29.58
CA ALA A 21 4.82 36.71 30.75
C ALA A 21 3.48 37.37 30.31
N VAL A 22 2.44 37.16 31.12
CA VAL A 22 1.22 38.01 31.23
C VAL A 22 1.60 39.23 32.09
N PRO A 23 1.13 40.49 31.83
CA PRO A 23 -0.06 41.05 32.55
C PRO A 23 -0.76 42.26 31.81
N PRO A 24 -1.66 43.07 32.43
CA PRO A 24 -3.06 42.75 32.78
C PRO A 24 -4.10 43.86 32.42
N SER A 25 -5.40 43.53 32.62
CA SER A 25 -6.55 44.44 32.90
C SER A 25 -7.03 45.36 31.75
N SER A 26 -8.27 45.84 31.61
CA SER A 26 -9.58 45.84 32.31
C SER A 26 -10.61 46.27 31.23
N GLY A 27 -11.88 45.84 31.20
CA GLY A 27 -12.97 46.34 32.05
C GLY A 27 -13.98 47.22 31.26
N VAL A 28 -15.09 46.61 30.82
CA VAL A 28 -16.50 47.11 30.78
C VAL A 28 -16.87 48.35 29.93
N ALA A 29 -17.79 48.17 28.96
CA ALA A 29 -19.18 48.70 29.04
C ALA A 29 -20.02 48.47 27.75
N SER A 30 -21.32 48.30 27.97
CA SER A 30 -22.41 47.86 27.09
C SER A 30 -23.06 48.93 26.20
N ARG A 31 -23.71 48.51 25.09
CA ARG A 31 -25.15 48.68 24.72
C ARG A 31 -25.32 48.47 23.20
N SER A 32 -25.91 47.35 22.76
CA SER A 32 -27.34 47.10 22.46
C SER A 32 -27.85 47.66 21.12
N ARG A 33 -28.35 46.76 20.25
CA ARG A 33 -29.70 46.83 19.63
C ARG A 33 -30.08 45.53 18.90
N SER A 34 -31.22 45.03 19.36
CA SER A 34 -32.24 44.09 18.85
C SER A 34 -32.37 43.91 17.33
N ARG A 35 -32.42 42.65 16.84
CA ARG A 35 -33.58 41.76 16.52
C ARG A 35 -34.17 41.93 15.11
N ALA A 36 -34.17 40.83 14.35
CA ALA A 36 -35.33 40.40 13.55
C ALA A 36 -35.29 38.87 13.42
N TRP A 37 -36.36 38.23 13.89
CA TRP A 37 -36.64 36.79 13.76
C TRP A 37 -37.56 36.61 12.55
N GLY A 38 -37.18 35.73 11.62
CA GLY A 38 -38.05 35.26 10.53
C GLY A 38 -38.51 33.83 10.84
N ALA A 39 -39.82 33.66 11.05
CA ALA A 39 -40.47 32.37 11.25
C ALA A 39 -40.62 31.64 9.90
N ALA A 40 -40.23 30.36 9.85
CA ALA A 40 -40.60 29.45 8.76
C ALA A 40 -41.60 28.42 9.29
N VAL A 41 -42.77 28.40 8.65
CA VAL A 41 -43.94 27.60 8.98
C VAL A 41 -43.69 26.13 8.63
N ALA A 42 -43.89 25.24 9.60
CA ALA A 42 -43.92 23.80 9.39
C ALA A 42 -45.20 23.41 8.64
N SER A 43 -45.06 22.79 7.48
CA SER A 43 -46.14 22.07 6.80
C SER A 43 -45.89 20.57 6.95
N ALA A 44 -46.70 19.92 7.79
CA ALA A 44 -46.76 18.49 7.93
C ALA A 44 -47.53 17.89 6.75
N ALA A 45 -46.83 17.22 5.84
CA ALA A 45 -47.46 16.34 4.85
C ALA A 45 -47.36 14.90 5.37
N MET A 46 -48.50 14.31 5.71
CA MET A 46 -48.64 12.90 6.06
C MET A 46 -48.26 12.04 4.86
N VAL A 47 -47.16 11.27 4.99
CA VAL A 47 -46.87 10.15 4.10
C VAL A 47 -47.71 8.96 4.57
N VAL A 48 -48.80 8.70 3.85
CA VAL A 48 -49.54 7.44 3.95
C VAL A 48 -48.64 6.35 3.39
N ALA A 49 -48.19 5.44 4.25
CA ALA A 49 -47.44 4.26 3.86
C ALA A 49 -48.32 3.37 2.97
N SER A 50 -47.98 3.30 1.68
CA SER A 50 -48.43 2.21 0.81
C SER A 50 -47.69 0.94 1.22
N LEU A 51 -48.31 0.14 2.09
CA LEU A 51 -47.93 -1.25 2.31
C LEU A 51 -48.18 -2.03 1.02
N GLY A 52 -47.16 -2.09 0.14
CA GLY A 52 -47.10 -3.13 -0.88
C GLY A 52 -46.99 -4.51 -0.22
N PRO A 53 -47.39 -5.60 -0.90
CA PRO A 53 -47.34 -6.92 -0.31
C PRO A 53 -45.88 -7.24 0.03
N ILE A 54 -45.62 -7.45 1.32
CA ILE A 54 -44.38 -8.07 1.79
C ILE A 54 -44.32 -9.43 1.09
N ALA A 55 -43.30 -9.64 0.26
CA ALA A 55 -43.00 -10.96 -0.26
C ALA A 55 -42.72 -11.89 0.93
N SER A 56 -43.74 -12.63 1.35
CA SER A 56 -43.64 -13.70 2.32
C SER A 56 -42.86 -14.84 1.65
N GLY A 57 -41.55 -14.90 1.91
CA GLY A 57 -40.69 -15.94 1.35
C GLY A 57 -39.27 -16.01 1.91
N ALA A 58 -38.80 -15.05 2.70
CA ALA A 58 -37.55 -15.21 3.43
C ALA A 58 -37.83 -16.03 4.71
N GLN A 59 -37.47 -17.31 4.71
CA GLN A 59 -37.30 -18.07 5.94
C GLN A 59 -36.36 -17.26 6.84
N ALA A 60 -36.88 -16.73 7.95
CA ALA A 60 -36.05 -16.18 9.01
C ALA A 60 -35.01 -17.25 9.35
N ALA A 61 -33.73 -16.92 9.22
CA ALA A 61 -32.65 -17.79 9.67
C ALA A 61 -32.97 -18.24 11.09
N ASP A 62 -32.97 -19.55 11.36
CA ASP A 62 -33.18 -20.06 12.70
C ASP A 62 -32.05 -19.52 13.60
N ALA A 63 -32.36 -18.47 14.37
CA ALA A 63 -31.36 -17.74 15.14
C ALA A 63 -30.65 -18.65 16.16
N GLY A 64 -31.28 -19.77 16.57
CA GLY A 64 -30.63 -20.75 17.43
C GLY A 64 -29.63 -21.67 16.72
N TYR A 65 -29.69 -21.77 15.39
CA TYR A 65 -28.88 -22.71 14.61
C TYR A 65 -27.44 -22.23 14.40
N TYR A 66 -27.26 -20.93 14.13
CA TYR A 66 -25.95 -20.32 13.88
C TYR A 66 -25.29 -19.88 15.20
N ASP A 67 -24.84 -20.86 15.97
CA ASP A 67 -24.28 -20.68 17.33
C ASP A 67 -22.74 -20.65 17.38
N GLY A 68 -22.07 -20.80 16.23
CA GLY A 68 -20.61 -20.82 16.11
C GLY A 68 -19.93 -22.09 16.64
N SER A 69 -20.69 -23.15 16.92
CA SER A 69 -20.15 -24.42 17.48
C SER A 69 -19.38 -25.27 16.45
N SER A 70 -19.66 -25.08 15.17
CA SER A 70 -19.02 -25.78 14.05
C SER A 70 -18.96 -24.90 12.81
N SER A 71 -18.16 -25.29 11.83
CA SER A 71 -18.06 -24.61 10.53
C SER A 71 -19.44 -24.47 9.85
N GLU A 72 -20.26 -25.51 9.91
CA GLU A 72 -21.64 -25.53 9.39
C GLU A 72 -22.56 -24.53 10.11
N ARG A 73 -22.34 -24.35 11.43
CA ARG A 73 -23.13 -23.48 12.30
C ARG A 73 -22.44 -22.13 12.55
N ALA A 74 -21.54 -21.73 11.67
CA ALA A 74 -20.76 -20.52 11.85
C ALA A 74 -21.67 -19.29 11.98
N ALA A 75 -21.45 -18.52 13.04
CA ALA A 75 -22.19 -17.29 13.31
C ALA A 75 -21.65 -16.11 12.49
N ALA A 76 -22.45 -15.08 12.28
CA ALA A 76 -22.06 -13.86 11.59
C ALA A 76 -20.98 -13.08 12.35
N SER A 77 -21.02 -13.14 13.69
CA SER A 77 -19.98 -12.61 14.55
C SER A 77 -20.04 -13.19 15.96
N CYS A 78 -19.01 -12.94 16.78
CA CYS A 78 -19.05 -13.25 18.20
C CYS A 78 -20.26 -12.62 18.91
N TRP A 79 -20.72 -11.46 18.44
CA TRP A 79 -21.88 -10.77 19.02
C TRP A 79 -23.17 -11.55 18.78
N GLU A 80 -23.39 -12.11 17.60
CA GLU A 80 -24.53 -12.98 17.32
C GLU A 80 -24.52 -14.21 18.23
N VAL A 81 -23.36 -14.88 18.39
CA VAL A 81 -23.21 -15.99 19.35
C VAL A 81 -23.68 -15.57 20.76
N LYS A 82 -23.32 -14.36 21.19
CA LYS A 82 -23.71 -13.84 22.50
C LYS A 82 -25.21 -13.57 22.61
N GLN A 83 -25.84 -13.09 21.55
CA GLN A 83 -27.29 -12.86 21.52
C GLN A 83 -28.06 -14.18 21.54
N ASN A 84 -27.61 -15.16 20.74
CA ASN A 84 -28.23 -16.48 20.64
C ASN A 84 -28.06 -17.29 21.93
N LYS A 85 -26.91 -17.11 22.62
CA LYS A 85 -26.58 -17.79 23.87
C LYS A 85 -25.99 -16.82 24.88
N SER A 86 -26.86 -16.24 25.71
CA SER A 86 -26.47 -15.24 26.72
C SER A 86 -25.42 -15.74 27.72
N ASN A 87 -25.37 -17.05 28.00
CA ASN A 87 -24.37 -17.69 28.88
C ASN A 87 -23.13 -18.23 28.14
N ALA A 88 -22.94 -17.88 26.85
CA ALA A 88 -21.76 -18.27 26.07
C ALA A 88 -20.46 -17.87 26.79
N LYS A 89 -19.47 -18.76 26.70
CA LYS A 89 -18.16 -18.64 27.35
C LYS A 89 -17.10 -18.14 26.39
N SER A 90 -16.07 -17.50 26.90
CA SER A 90 -14.95 -17.07 26.05
C SER A 90 -14.23 -18.30 25.49
N GLY A 91 -13.82 -18.28 24.23
CA GLY A 91 -13.21 -19.43 23.57
C GLY A 91 -13.22 -19.37 22.05
N ALA A 92 -12.91 -20.48 21.41
CA ALA A 92 -12.92 -20.60 19.95
C ALA A 92 -14.35 -20.78 19.43
N TYR A 93 -14.75 -19.96 18.45
CA TYR A 93 -16.02 -20.07 17.73
C TYR A 93 -15.78 -19.95 16.24
N TRP A 94 -16.64 -20.62 15.46
CA TRP A 94 -16.67 -20.50 14.00
C TRP A 94 -17.47 -19.28 13.60
N LEU A 95 -16.83 -18.40 12.83
CA LEU A 95 -17.45 -17.19 12.28
C LEU A 95 -17.42 -17.22 10.75
N TYR A 96 -18.42 -16.62 10.13
CA TYR A 96 -18.50 -16.49 8.68
C TYR A 96 -19.21 -15.20 8.25
N THR A 97 -18.68 -14.56 7.22
CA THR A 97 -19.35 -13.49 6.47
C THR A 97 -19.17 -13.76 4.98
N PRO A 98 -19.99 -13.19 4.08
CA PRO A 98 -19.80 -13.33 2.63
C PRO A 98 -18.45 -12.83 2.10
N GLN A 99 -17.77 -11.93 2.83
CA GLN A 99 -16.44 -11.45 2.47
C GLN A 99 -15.31 -12.40 2.91
N MET A 100 -15.62 -13.39 3.73
CA MET A 100 -14.68 -14.45 4.10
C MET A 100 -14.70 -15.57 3.06
N SER A 101 -13.55 -16.20 2.89
CA SER A 101 -13.34 -17.35 2.00
C SER A 101 -14.12 -18.60 2.40
N ALA A 102 -14.21 -18.83 3.70
CA ALA A 102 -14.89 -19.94 4.36
C ALA A 102 -15.13 -19.57 5.83
N PRO A 103 -15.97 -20.33 6.54
CA PRO A 103 -15.99 -20.28 7.99
C PRO A 103 -14.60 -20.55 8.58
N GLU A 104 -14.20 -19.76 9.56
CA GLU A 104 -12.93 -19.91 10.27
C GLU A 104 -13.12 -19.78 11.78
N GLN A 105 -12.20 -20.35 12.56
CA GLN A 105 -12.23 -20.25 14.02
C GLN A 105 -11.53 -18.98 14.50
N PHE A 106 -12.21 -18.25 15.39
CA PHE A 106 -11.67 -17.08 16.07
C PHE A 106 -11.89 -17.18 17.57
N TYR A 107 -11.04 -16.49 18.33
CA TYR A 107 -11.28 -16.33 19.76
C TYR A 107 -12.35 -15.25 19.98
N CYS A 108 -13.48 -15.65 20.57
CA CYS A 108 -14.50 -14.74 21.06
C CYS A 108 -14.36 -14.56 22.57
N ASP A 109 -14.22 -13.32 23.04
CA ASP A 109 -14.47 -12.97 24.44
C ASP A 109 -15.97 -12.70 24.62
N GLN A 110 -16.61 -13.60 25.37
CA GLN A 110 -18.05 -13.60 25.63
C GLN A 110 -18.42 -13.15 27.04
N GLU A 111 -17.44 -12.79 27.85
CA GLU A 111 -17.64 -12.56 29.29
C GLU A 111 -17.35 -11.12 29.68
N THR A 112 -16.40 -10.46 29.00
CA THR A 112 -16.03 -9.08 29.31
C THR A 112 -16.94 -8.09 28.60
N ASP A 113 -17.40 -7.06 29.33
CA ASP A 113 -18.13 -5.92 28.76
C ASP A 113 -19.35 -6.31 27.90
N GLY A 114 -20.13 -7.29 28.38
CA GLY A 114 -21.31 -7.80 27.69
C GLY A 114 -21.00 -8.85 26.60
N GLY A 115 -19.73 -9.16 26.33
CA GLY A 115 -19.32 -10.15 25.36
C GLY A 115 -19.45 -9.70 23.90
N GLY A 116 -19.29 -10.66 22.98
CA GLY A 116 -19.39 -10.44 21.54
C GLY A 116 -18.11 -9.93 20.87
N TRP A 117 -16.96 -10.02 21.53
CA TRP A 117 -15.70 -9.46 21.05
C TRP A 117 -14.87 -10.50 20.31
N VAL A 118 -14.44 -10.23 19.09
CA VAL A 118 -13.48 -11.06 18.34
C VAL A 118 -12.06 -10.56 18.55
N MET A 119 -11.12 -11.44 18.93
CA MET A 119 -9.70 -11.09 19.03
C MET A 119 -9.07 -11.06 17.64
N ILE A 120 -8.40 -9.96 17.32
CA ILE A 120 -7.72 -9.77 16.03
C ILE A 120 -6.20 -9.72 16.14
N GLY A 121 -5.68 -9.60 17.36
CA GLY A 121 -4.25 -9.70 17.62
C GLY A 121 -3.92 -9.75 19.11
N ARG A 122 -2.77 -10.34 19.44
CA ARG A 122 -2.24 -10.42 20.82
C ARG A 122 -0.73 -10.46 20.82
N GLY A 123 -0.10 -9.94 21.86
CA GLY A 123 1.36 -10.00 22.03
C GLY A 123 1.91 -8.95 22.99
N ARG A 124 3.15 -9.15 23.44
CA ARG A 124 3.96 -8.19 24.19
C ARG A 124 5.01 -7.55 23.29
N GLU A 125 5.62 -8.34 22.40
CA GLU A 125 6.64 -7.88 21.46
C GLU A 125 6.43 -8.43 20.05
N SER A 126 7.33 -8.03 19.14
CA SER A 126 7.39 -8.52 17.78
C SER A 126 6.16 -8.15 16.95
N TRP A 127 5.40 -7.12 17.35
CA TRP A 127 4.31 -6.58 16.55
C TRP A 127 4.81 -6.07 15.20
N THR A 128 3.91 -5.99 14.21
CA THR A 128 4.18 -5.38 12.90
C THR A 128 3.05 -4.43 12.50
N GLU A 129 3.39 -3.47 11.64
CA GLU A 129 2.43 -2.57 10.97
C GLU A 129 2.12 -3.01 9.54
N ASN A 130 2.73 -4.12 9.08
CA ASN A 130 2.44 -4.68 7.77
C ASN A 130 0.98 -5.17 7.69
N TYR A 131 0.31 -4.86 6.58
CA TYR A 131 -1.09 -5.21 6.35
C TYR A 131 -1.34 -6.72 6.41
N ASN A 132 -0.36 -7.54 6.02
CA ASN A 132 -0.49 -9.00 6.04
C ASN A 132 -0.49 -9.60 7.46
N GLY A 133 -0.36 -8.78 8.51
CA GLY A 133 -0.33 -9.27 9.88
C GLY A 133 0.95 -10.07 10.17
N ARG A 134 0.89 -10.96 11.17
CA ARG A 134 2.04 -11.74 11.62
C ARG A 134 1.63 -12.99 12.38
N GLY A 135 2.41 -14.05 12.22
CA GLY A 135 2.27 -15.27 13.00
C GLY A 135 1.14 -16.17 12.49
N ASP A 136 0.98 -17.33 13.12
CA ASP A 136 -0.12 -18.24 12.82
C ASP A 136 -1.40 -17.77 13.53
N ALA A 137 -2.40 -17.35 12.75
CA ALA A 137 -3.69 -16.87 13.25
C ALA A 137 -4.37 -17.84 14.24
N LYS A 138 -4.15 -19.16 14.09
CA LYS A 138 -4.73 -20.17 15.00
C LYS A 138 -4.28 -19.99 16.45
N GLN A 139 -3.10 -19.43 16.65
CA GLN A 139 -2.56 -19.15 17.97
C GLN A 139 -3.37 -18.11 18.74
N LEU A 140 -4.24 -17.32 18.10
CA LEU A 140 -5.14 -16.40 18.81
C LEU A 140 -6.15 -17.15 19.68
N TYR A 141 -6.67 -18.30 19.23
CA TYR A 141 -7.61 -19.11 20.01
C TYR A 141 -6.98 -20.32 20.69
N GLN A 142 -5.83 -20.81 20.23
CA GLN A 142 -5.10 -21.91 20.88
C GLN A 142 -4.20 -21.45 22.03
N ASN A 143 -3.62 -20.26 21.91
CA ASN A 143 -2.69 -19.68 22.89
C ASN A 143 -2.92 -18.16 23.00
N PRO A 144 -4.04 -17.72 23.60
CA PRO A 144 -4.43 -16.32 23.63
C PRO A 144 -3.48 -15.41 24.43
N THR A 145 -2.53 -15.97 25.19
CA THR A 145 -1.62 -15.25 26.10
C THR A 145 -0.13 -15.35 25.74
N GLY A 146 0.23 -15.87 24.56
CA GLY A 146 1.63 -15.92 24.14
C GLY A 146 2.26 -14.54 23.87
N PHE A 147 3.55 -14.37 24.19
CA PHE A 147 4.20 -13.05 24.14
C PHE A 147 4.61 -12.56 22.75
N ASP A 148 5.02 -13.44 21.83
CA ASP A 148 5.28 -13.04 20.45
C ASP A 148 3.98 -12.64 19.76
N ALA A 149 3.97 -11.49 19.07
CA ALA A 149 2.76 -11.00 18.44
C ALA A 149 2.22 -11.96 17.38
N VAL A 150 0.91 -12.21 17.48
CA VAL A 150 0.09 -12.81 16.45
C VAL A 150 -0.97 -11.78 16.07
N GLN A 151 -1.11 -11.49 14.78
CA GLN A 151 -1.98 -10.47 14.22
C GLN A 151 -2.65 -11.03 12.98
N LEU A 152 -3.98 -10.92 12.89
CA LEU A 152 -4.69 -11.23 11.66
C LEU A 152 -4.27 -10.29 10.53
N PRO A 153 -4.24 -10.76 9.27
CA PRO A 153 -4.13 -9.88 8.12
C PRO A 153 -5.27 -8.86 8.09
N GLY A 154 -5.01 -7.65 7.60
CA GLY A 154 -6.03 -6.60 7.45
C GLY A 154 -7.21 -7.05 6.58
N GLN A 155 -6.94 -7.84 5.53
CA GLN A 155 -7.97 -8.46 4.71
C GLN A 155 -8.93 -9.34 5.54
N THR A 156 -8.41 -10.16 6.44
CA THR A 156 -9.22 -11.01 7.33
C THR A 156 -10.03 -10.16 8.31
N VAL A 157 -9.43 -9.10 8.87
CA VAL A 157 -10.13 -8.18 9.77
C VAL A 157 -11.27 -7.48 9.04
N ASN A 158 -11.03 -6.94 7.84
CA ASN A 158 -12.06 -6.30 7.02
C ASN A 158 -13.19 -7.28 6.65
N ALA A 159 -12.85 -8.54 6.32
CA ALA A 159 -13.83 -9.58 6.02
C ALA A 159 -14.75 -9.88 7.23
N LEU A 160 -14.19 -9.95 8.45
CA LEU A 160 -14.98 -10.08 9.69
C LEU A 160 -15.95 -8.91 9.91
N LEU A 161 -15.65 -7.73 9.36
CA LEU A 161 -16.51 -6.55 9.47
C LEU A 161 -17.60 -6.49 8.39
N ASN A 162 -17.50 -7.30 7.33
CA ASN A 162 -18.46 -7.41 6.23
C ASN A 162 -18.92 -6.04 5.69
N GLY A 163 -17.95 -5.21 5.28
CA GLY A 163 -18.18 -3.86 4.75
C GLY A 163 -18.46 -2.78 5.79
N THR A 164 -18.55 -3.10 7.09
CA THR A 164 -18.56 -2.08 8.14
C THR A 164 -17.14 -1.51 8.29
N ARG A 165 -16.96 -0.19 8.13
CA ARG A 165 -15.64 0.42 8.26
C ARG A 165 -15.19 0.46 9.72
N PRO A 166 -13.89 0.32 10.03
CA PRO A 166 -13.42 0.36 11.43
C PRO A 166 -13.80 1.63 12.19
N GLN A 167 -13.88 2.76 11.49
CA GLN A 167 -14.30 4.03 12.08
C GLN A 167 -15.78 4.11 12.46
N ASP A 168 -16.61 3.24 11.87
CA ASP A 168 -18.06 3.19 12.12
C ASP A 168 -18.41 2.11 13.17
N LEU A 169 -17.42 1.47 13.78
CA LEU A 169 -17.65 0.47 14.82
C LEU A 169 -18.20 1.13 16.09
N PRO A 170 -19.39 0.74 16.58
CA PRO A 170 -20.07 1.44 17.67
C PRO A 170 -19.30 1.37 19.00
N ASP A 171 -18.50 0.33 19.18
CA ASP A 171 -17.71 0.12 20.40
C ASP A 171 -16.21 0.38 20.19
N GLY A 172 -15.82 0.82 18.99
CA GLY A 172 -14.45 1.03 18.57
C GLY A 172 -13.57 -0.23 18.71
N VAL A 173 -12.31 0.00 19.09
CA VAL A 173 -11.28 -1.01 19.32
C VAL A 173 -11.07 -1.15 20.83
N ARG A 174 -11.05 -2.38 21.33
CA ARG A 174 -10.74 -2.69 22.73
C ARG A 174 -9.35 -3.29 22.85
N PHE A 175 -8.54 -2.69 23.70
CA PHE A 175 -7.20 -3.11 24.08
C PHE A 175 -7.25 -3.65 25.52
N HIS A 176 -7.05 -4.95 25.68
CA HIS A 176 -6.99 -5.62 26.97
C HIS A 176 -5.51 -5.88 27.31
N ARG A 177 -4.98 -5.15 28.28
CA ARG A 177 -3.54 -5.08 28.55
C ARG A 177 -3.17 -5.40 29.98
N ALA A 178 -2.02 -6.04 30.17
CA ALA A 178 -1.53 -6.46 31.47
C ALA A 178 -1.13 -5.27 32.34
N MET A 179 -1.59 -5.26 33.59
CA MET A 179 -1.29 -4.22 34.60
C MET A 179 -0.17 -4.61 35.55
N ASN A 180 0.26 -5.87 35.54
CA ASN A 180 1.37 -6.34 36.35
C ASN A 180 2.24 -7.36 35.60
N VAL A 181 3.45 -7.59 36.12
CA VAL A 181 4.44 -8.50 35.53
C VAL A 181 3.98 -9.96 35.49
N ASN A 182 3.05 -10.36 36.36
CA ASN A 182 2.59 -11.74 36.47
C ASN A 182 1.38 -12.07 35.57
N GLY A 183 0.77 -11.08 34.91
CA GLY A 183 -0.44 -11.28 34.11
C GLY A 183 -1.70 -11.61 34.91
N THR A 184 -1.74 -11.24 36.20
CA THR A 184 -2.89 -11.51 37.09
C THR A 184 -3.85 -10.34 37.22
N ALA A 185 -3.52 -9.20 36.61
CA ALA A 185 -4.35 -8.00 36.59
C ALA A 185 -4.33 -7.36 35.21
N TRP A 186 -5.49 -6.85 34.81
CA TRP A 186 -5.75 -6.40 33.44
C TRP A 186 -6.50 -5.08 33.42
N GLN A 187 -6.31 -4.31 32.37
CA GLN A 187 -7.04 -3.08 32.10
C GLN A 187 -7.59 -3.12 30.69
N ASP A 188 -8.87 -2.78 30.54
CA ASP A 188 -9.51 -2.59 29.25
C ASP A 188 -9.50 -1.10 28.91
N PHE A 189 -8.96 -0.80 27.73
CA PHE A 189 -8.93 0.52 27.10
C PHE A 189 -9.72 0.41 25.79
N LYS A 190 -10.73 1.25 25.59
CA LYS A 190 -11.50 1.33 24.34
C LYS A 190 -11.28 2.67 23.67
N ALA A 191 -11.23 2.67 22.34
CA ALA A 191 -11.13 3.88 21.55
C ALA A 191 -11.72 3.69 20.14
N THR A 192 -12.37 4.72 19.62
CA THR A 192 -12.83 4.77 18.22
C THR A 192 -11.72 5.34 17.34
N ARG A 193 -11.41 4.67 16.22
CA ARG A 193 -10.57 5.23 15.15
C ARG A 193 -11.40 6.22 14.33
N ALA A 194 -11.15 7.51 14.43
CA ALA A 194 -12.01 8.51 13.79
C ALA A 194 -11.75 8.72 12.28
N ALA A 195 -10.69 8.12 11.73
CA ALA A 195 -10.32 8.17 10.31
C ALA A 195 -9.63 6.85 9.91
N SER A 196 -10.41 5.88 9.45
CA SER A 196 -9.95 4.54 9.06
C SER A 196 -11.05 3.90 8.23
N THR A 197 -10.98 4.07 6.90
CA THR A 197 -11.96 3.49 5.97
C THR A 197 -11.82 1.97 5.83
N GLU A 198 -10.62 1.45 6.09
CA GLU A 198 -10.33 0.02 6.22
C GLU A 198 -9.43 -0.23 7.44
N TRP A 199 -9.26 -1.50 7.82
CA TRP A 199 -8.37 -1.87 8.93
C TRP A 199 -6.91 -1.69 8.53
N SER A 200 -6.16 -1.01 9.40
CA SER A 200 -4.72 -0.83 9.25
C SER A 200 -4.00 -1.01 10.58
N TRP A 201 -2.87 -1.71 10.57
CA TRP A 201 -2.04 -1.94 11.75
C TRP A 201 -1.09 -0.78 12.09
N THR A 202 -1.13 0.33 11.35
CA THR A 202 -0.23 1.49 11.49
C THR A 202 -0.50 2.34 12.74
N PHE A 203 -0.49 1.74 13.93
CA PHE A 203 -0.80 2.44 15.18
C PHE A 203 0.27 3.49 15.57
N ARG A 204 1.48 3.48 14.99
CA ARG A 204 2.44 4.58 15.17
C ARG A 204 2.11 5.80 14.32
N ALA A 205 1.33 5.64 13.24
CA ALA A 205 0.91 6.76 12.42
C ALA A 205 0.06 7.72 13.28
N THR A 206 0.39 9.01 13.25
CA THR A 206 -0.45 10.04 13.85
C THR A 206 -1.81 10.02 13.16
N MET A 207 -2.84 9.56 13.86
CA MET A 207 -4.21 9.54 13.37
C MET A 207 -5.15 9.99 14.49
N TYR A 208 -6.40 10.25 14.13
CA TYR A 208 -7.39 10.67 15.12
C TYR A 208 -8.07 9.50 15.82
N TRP A 209 -8.14 9.62 17.14
CA TRP A 209 -8.84 8.72 18.05
C TRP A 209 -9.86 9.50 18.88
N SER A 210 -10.94 8.85 19.28
CA SER A 210 -12.01 9.46 20.10
C SER A 210 -12.71 8.41 20.94
N ASN A 211 -13.69 8.82 21.76
CA ASN A 211 -14.48 7.91 22.61
C ASN A 211 -13.60 7.00 23.48
N ILE A 212 -12.60 7.60 24.12
CA ILE A 212 -11.65 6.89 24.96
C ILE A 212 -12.35 6.47 26.25
N SER A 213 -12.33 5.18 26.56
CA SER A 213 -12.83 4.64 27.82
C SER A 213 -11.81 3.71 28.46
N ILE A 214 -11.57 3.86 29.76
CA ILE A 214 -10.58 3.06 30.48
C ILE A 214 -11.22 2.52 31.76
N THR A 215 -11.31 1.19 31.86
CA THR A 215 -11.88 0.50 33.02
C THR A 215 -10.81 -0.23 33.82
N HIS A 216 -10.90 -0.13 35.15
CA HIS A 216 -9.82 -0.48 36.08
C HIS A 216 -9.96 -1.89 36.67
N PRO A 217 -8.84 -2.56 37.01
CA PRO A 217 -8.85 -3.59 38.03
C PRO A 217 -8.85 -2.96 39.43
N ARG A 218 -9.45 -3.65 40.42
CA ARG A 218 -9.68 -3.19 41.81
C ARG A 218 -8.43 -2.71 42.58
N GLN A 219 -7.23 -3.02 42.09
CA GLN A 219 -5.93 -2.79 42.74
C GLN A 219 -5.46 -1.32 42.69
N TYR A 220 -6.02 -0.50 41.79
CA TYR A 220 -5.74 0.93 41.69
C TYR A 220 -7.07 1.69 41.79
N ARG A 221 -7.59 1.87 43.02
CA ARG A 221 -8.89 2.54 43.25
C ARG A 221 -8.88 3.95 42.64
N GLY A 222 -9.92 4.29 41.85
CA GLY A 222 -10.32 5.68 41.60
C GLY A 222 -10.02 6.32 40.23
N TYR A 223 -10.06 5.62 39.09
CA TYR A 223 -9.82 6.29 37.80
C TYR A 223 -10.62 5.81 36.57
N ASN A 224 -11.86 5.33 36.65
CA ASN A 224 -12.60 5.11 35.38
C ASN A 224 -12.58 6.40 34.56
N TYR A 225 -12.04 6.32 33.35
CA TYR A 225 -11.85 7.47 32.49
C TYR A 225 -12.75 7.33 31.29
N TYR A 226 -13.36 8.45 30.91
CA TYR A 226 -14.14 8.57 29.72
C TYR A 226 -13.91 9.95 29.12
N SER A 227 -13.64 10.00 27.82
CA SER A 227 -13.64 11.24 27.05
C SER A 227 -14.15 10.96 25.64
N GLN A 228 -15.02 11.84 25.16
CA GLN A 228 -15.49 11.85 23.77
C GLN A 228 -14.58 12.68 22.87
N ASP A 229 -13.57 13.35 23.44
CA ASP A 229 -12.73 14.29 22.72
C ASP A 229 -11.93 13.59 21.64
N LYS A 230 -11.82 14.28 20.51
CA LYS A 230 -10.94 13.87 19.41
C LYS A 230 -9.50 14.20 19.79
N THR A 231 -8.64 13.20 19.74
CA THR A 231 -7.21 13.29 20.06
C THR A 231 -6.37 12.80 18.89
N GLU A 232 -5.27 13.48 18.61
CA GLU A 232 -4.29 13.07 17.59
C GLU A 232 -3.07 12.43 18.24
N GLY A 233 -2.49 11.43 17.58
CA GLY A 233 -1.24 10.81 17.99
C GLY A 233 -1.19 9.32 17.66
N ASN A 234 -0.21 8.65 18.27
CA ASN A 234 -0.04 7.20 18.22
C ASN A 234 -0.92 6.49 19.27
N ILE A 235 -2.23 6.69 19.14
CA ILE A 235 -3.36 6.26 19.99
C ILE A 235 -3.81 7.31 21.02
N PHE A 236 -3.25 7.37 22.24
CA PHE A 236 -3.76 8.29 23.27
C PHE A 236 -2.74 8.66 24.35
N ARG A 237 -2.58 9.96 24.58
CA ARG A 237 -1.81 10.52 25.71
C ARG A 237 -2.75 11.12 26.74
N TYR A 238 -2.69 10.65 27.99
CA TYR A 238 -3.41 11.30 29.07
C TYR A 238 -2.64 12.50 29.61
N GLY A 239 -3.06 13.70 29.19
CA GLY A 239 -2.71 15.00 29.79
C GLY A 239 -1.24 15.14 30.21
N TYR A 240 -1.01 15.84 31.32
CA TYR A 240 0.33 16.03 31.88
C TYR A 240 0.84 14.81 32.65
N SER A 241 -0.06 14.02 33.28
CA SER A 241 0.37 12.91 34.13
C SER A 241 0.98 11.75 33.34
N ASP A 242 0.54 11.51 32.11
CA ASP A 242 1.10 10.53 31.17
C ASP A 242 1.48 9.18 31.80
N ASP A 243 0.47 8.51 32.38
CA ASP A 243 0.60 7.35 33.26
C ASP A 243 -0.05 6.10 32.66
N TYR A 244 -0.62 5.23 33.49
CA TYR A 244 -1.35 4.02 33.10
C TYR A 244 -2.54 4.25 32.16
N ARG A 245 -2.97 5.50 31.97
CA ARG A 245 -4.12 5.82 31.12
C ARG A 245 -3.71 6.17 29.71
N SER A 246 -2.45 6.51 29.49
CA SER A 246 -1.89 6.62 28.15
C SER A 246 -1.77 5.23 27.52
N LEU A 247 -1.94 5.17 26.21
CA LEU A 247 -1.70 4.00 25.38
C LEU A 247 -0.88 4.45 24.19
N TYR A 248 0.32 3.92 24.09
CA TYR A 248 1.21 4.16 22.98
C TYR A 248 1.53 2.87 22.27
N PHE A 249 1.68 2.95 20.96
CA PHE A 249 2.33 1.92 20.17
C PHE A 249 3.64 2.48 19.64
N VAL A 250 4.76 1.83 19.97
CA VAL A 250 6.10 2.40 19.77
C VAL A 250 7.12 1.33 19.47
N GLU A 251 8.08 1.70 18.63
CA GLU A 251 9.31 0.94 18.45
C GLU A 251 10.30 1.29 19.57
N LYS A 252 11.01 0.29 20.09
CA LYS A 252 12.00 0.46 21.17
C LYS A 252 13.42 0.15 20.69
N PRO A 253 14.19 1.16 20.23
CA PRO A 253 15.57 0.97 19.79
C PRO A 253 16.46 0.30 20.84
N SER A 254 16.36 0.72 22.10
CA SER A 254 17.11 0.16 23.23
C SER A 254 16.72 -1.29 23.58
N GLN A 255 15.58 -1.77 23.08
CA GLN A 255 15.10 -3.14 23.24
C GLN A 255 15.17 -3.93 21.92
N GLY A 256 16.14 -3.59 21.06
CA GLY A 256 16.37 -4.27 19.79
C GLY A 256 15.35 -3.93 18.70
N TYR A 257 14.85 -2.69 18.70
CA TYR A 257 13.83 -2.21 17.75
C TYR A 257 12.55 -3.05 17.80
N LYS A 258 12.22 -3.62 18.97
CA LYS A 258 10.95 -4.32 19.16
C LYS A 258 9.81 -3.32 19.14
N LEU A 259 8.81 -3.59 18.32
CA LEU A 259 7.55 -2.86 18.26
C LEU A 259 6.54 -3.46 19.24
N GLY A 260 5.83 -2.61 19.97
CA GLY A 260 4.75 -3.04 20.86
C GLY A 260 4.10 -1.90 21.63
N PHE A 261 3.20 -2.27 22.53
CA PHE A 261 2.41 -1.32 23.32
C PHE A 261 3.12 -0.92 24.60
N THR A 262 2.95 0.35 25.02
CA THR A 262 3.41 0.83 26.33
C THR A 262 2.37 1.71 27.00
N TYR A 263 2.46 1.78 28.33
CA TYR A 263 1.87 2.88 29.09
C TYR A 263 2.67 4.18 28.89
N GLY A 264 2.22 5.26 29.52
CA GLY A 264 3.00 6.48 29.59
C GLY A 264 4.23 6.38 30.50
N PRO A 265 5.25 7.25 30.28
CA PRO A 265 6.51 7.25 31.01
C PRO A 265 6.38 7.35 32.53
N ASN A 266 5.29 7.92 33.04
CA ASN A 266 5.08 8.08 34.48
C ASN A 266 4.28 6.92 35.11
N ALA A 267 3.95 5.87 34.34
CA ALA A 267 3.29 4.68 34.85
C ALA A 267 4.23 3.88 35.78
N ARG A 268 3.92 3.85 37.08
CA ARG A 268 4.76 3.20 38.10
C ARG A 268 4.49 1.69 38.23
N ILE A 269 4.90 0.90 37.23
CA ILE A 269 4.58 -0.54 37.10
C ILE A 269 5.04 -1.38 38.30
N THR A 270 6.27 -1.15 38.76
CA THR A 270 6.87 -1.84 39.90
C THR A 270 7.51 -0.82 40.84
N GLY A 271 7.63 -1.18 42.12
CA GLY A 271 8.50 -0.45 43.04
C GLY A 271 9.98 -0.61 42.66
N TRP A 272 10.85 0.28 43.13
CA TRP A 272 12.28 0.25 42.80
C TRP A 272 12.95 -1.10 43.11
N PHE A 273 12.59 -1.71 44.25
CA PHE A 273 13.09 -3.03 44.68
C PHE A 273 12.52 -4.21 43.86
N GLN A 274 11.52 -3.99 43.01
CA GLN A 274 10.86 -5.01 42.17
C GLN A 274 11.21 -4.88 40.68
N ASN A 275 11.99 -3.88 40.27
CA ASN A 275 12.30 -3.63 38.86
C ASN A 275 12.97 -4.82 38.15
N TYR A 276 13.71 -5.67 38.88
CA TYR A 276 14.32 -6.88 38.34
C TYR A 276 13.29 -7.88 37.75
N LEU A 277 12.02 -7.80 38.18
CA LEU A 277 10.94 -8.64 37.67
C LEU A 277 10.58 -8.32 36.21
N LEU A 278 10.76 -7.07 35.78
CA LEU A 278 10.49 -6.62 34.41
C LEU A 278 11.42 -7.30 33.39
N ASN A 279 12.62 -7.72 33.80
CA ASN A 279 13.60 -8.34 32.92
C ASN A 279 13.37 -9.86 32.73
N ARG A 280 12.35 -10.44 33.37
CA ARG A 280 12.03 -11.86 33.20
C ARG A 280 11.34 -12.07 31.85
N THR A 281 11.78 -13.07 31.09
CA THR A 281 11.14 -13.46 29.82
C THR A 281 9.68 -13.87 30.00
N SER A 282 9.32 -14.37 31.19
CA SER A 282 7.95 -14.71 31.60
C SER A 282 7.08 -13.49 31.96
N SER A 283 7.63 -12.27 32.00
CA SER A 283 6.91 -11.09 32.47
C SER A 283 5.93 -10.57 31.43
N TYR A 284 4.68 -10.34 31.79
CA TYR A 284 3.70 -9.71 30.90
C TYR A 284 4.02 -8.23 30.60
N ILE A 285 4.88 -7.61 31.41
CA ILE A 285 5.39 -6.26 31.19
C ILE A 285 6.91 -6.34 31.21
N TYR A 286 7.55 -6.19 30.05
CA TYR A 286 8.97 -6.51 29.88
C TYR A 286 9.83 -5.28 29.63
N ARG A 287 10.98 -5.24 30.30
CA ARG A 287 12.06 -4.29 30.01
C ARG A 287 13.42 -4.90 30.39
N PRO A 288 14.45 -4.80 29.53
CA PRO A 288 15.81 -5.23 29.87
C PRO A 288 16.34 -4.56 31.15
N ALA A 289 17.18 -5.26 31.92
CA ALA A 289 17.67 -4.80 33.23
C ALA A 289 18.34 -3.40 33.22
N ASN A 290 19.05 -3.07 32.14
CA ASN A 290 19.80 -1.81 31.99
C ASN A 290 19.08 -0.80 31.08
N ASP A 291 17.79 -0.99 30.84
CA ASP A 291 16.98 -0.10 30.00
C ASP A 291 16.08 0.77 30.90
N HIS A 292 16.07 2.09 30.64
CA HIS A 292 15.29 3.07 31.40
C HIS A 292 14.04 3.58 30.63
N SER A 293 13.82 3.12 29.41
CA SER A 293 12.63 3.44 28.61
C SER A 293 11.37 2.77 29.16
N THR A 294 10.20 3.10 28.61
CA THR A 294 8.95 2.44 29.00
C THR A 294 8.97 0.95 28.62
N PRO A 295 8.48 0.06 29.50
CA PRO A 295 8.43 -1.38 29.22
C PRO A 295 7.38 -1.69 28.14
N LEU A 296 7.62 -2.77 27.39
CA LEU A 296 6.63 -3.35 26.48
C LEU A 296 5.58 -4.13 27.27
N VAL A 297 4.31 -3.93 26.93
CA VAL A 297 3.15 -4.43 27.66
C VAL A 297 2.39 -5.44 26.81
N PHE A 298 2.18 -6.64 27.36
CA PHE A 298 1.32 -7.63 26.75
C PHE A 298 -0.09 -7.06 26.58
N THR A 299 -0.58 -7.09 25.35
CA THR A 299 -1.86 -6.50 24.94
C THR A 299 -2.59 -7.46 24.00
N GLN A 300 -3.90 -7.60 24.20
CA GLN A 300 -4.83 -8.23 23.27
C GLN A 300 -5.72 -7.14 22.66
N ILE A 301 -6.08 -7.31 21.39
CA ILE A 301 -6.86 -6.34 20.62
C ILE A 301 -8.11 -7.03 20.11
N PHE A 302 -9.25 -6.40 20.36
CA PHE A 302 -10.56 -6.92 20.02
C PHE A 302 -11.40 -5.90 19.26
N LEU A 303 -12.24 -6.42 18.37
CA LEU A 303 -13.33 -5.68 17.71
C LEU A 303 -14.67 -6.31 18.08
N ARG A 304 -15.77 -5.57 17.94
CA ARG A 304 -17.13 -6.06 18.15
C ARG A 304 -18.04 -5.72 16.96
N PRO A 305 -17.88 -6.41 15.82
CA PRO A 305 -18.87 -6.33 14.75
C PRO A 305 -20.20 -6.90 15.25
N LYS A 306 -21.25 -6.08 15.27
CA LYS A 306 -22.62 -6.48 15.64
C LYS A 306 -23.37 -6.92 14.39
N LEU A 307 -22.95 -8.05 13.83
CA LEU A 307 -23.55 -8.66 12.64
C LEU A 307 -24.37 -9.88 13.06
N THR A 308 -25.54 -10.03 12.44
CA THR A 308 -26.40 -11.21 12.49
C THR A 308 -26.55 -11.83 11.10
N GLN A 309 -27.11 -13.04 11.02
CA GLN A 309 -27.53 -13.63 9.74
C GLN A 309 -28.48 -12.71 8.96
N ASN A 310 -29.37 -11.98 9.65
CA ASN A 310 -30.28 -11.04 9.00
C ASN A 310 -29.51 -9.86 8.39
N ASP A 311 -28.48 -9.35 9.08
CA ASP A 311 -27.62 -8.30 8.54
C ASP A 311 -26.81 -8.80 7.35
N LEU A 312 -26.34 -10.05 7.39
CA LEU A 312 -25.66 -10.67 6.25
C LEU A 312 -26.62 -10.81 5.07
N ALA A 313 -27.85 -11.27 5.28
CA ALA A 313 -28.87 -11.41 4.25
C ALA A 313 -29.23 -10.06 3.62
N ALA A 314 -29.41 -9.03 4.45
CA ALA A 314 -29.61 -7.65 3.99
C ALA A 314 -28.42 -7.10 3.17
N LYS A 315 -27.21 -7.60 3.43
CA LYS A 315 -25.98 -7.28 2.69
C LYS A 315 -25.69 -8.27 1.55
N GLY A 316 -26.67 -9.06 1.14
CA GLY A 316 -26.56 -9.91 -0.04
C GLY A 316 -26.10 -11.34 0.22
N LEU A 317 -26.14 -11.85 1.45
CA LEU A 317 -26.08 -13.29 1.67
C LEU A 317 -27.39 -13.93 1.21
N HIS A 318 -27.30 -14.85 0.25
CA HIS A 318 -28.45 -15.54 -0.30
C HIS A 318 -28.05 -16.94 -0.79
N ASP A 319 -29.05 -17.80 -0.95
CA ASP A 319 -28.89 -19.11 -1.57
C ASP A 319 -28.28 -18.97 -2.96
N TYR A 320 -27.26 -19.78 -3.27
CA TYR A 320 -26.54 -19.70 -4.55
C TYR A 320 -27.40 -20.05 -5.78
N GLY A 321 -28.60 -20.57 -5.58
CA GLY A 321 -29.49 -21.00 -6.66
C GLY A 321 -28.96 -22.19 -7.44
N GLN A 322 -29.64 -22.58 -8.52
CA GLN A 322 -29.28 -23.79 -9.26
C GLN A 322 -27.87 -23.73 -9.89
N GLN A 323 -27.39 -22.53 -10.24
CA GLN A 323 -26.10 -22.33 -10.90
C GLN A 323 -24.91 -22.48 -9.94
N GLY A 324 -25.12 -22.30 -8.63
CA GLY A 324 -24.06 -22.36 -7.65
C GLY A 324 -23.25 -21.07 -7.54
N ALA A 325 -22.15 -21.15 -6.79
CA ALA A 325 -21.28 -20.01 -6.52
C ALA A 325 -20.35 -19.72 -7.71
N GLU A 326 -20.16 -18.44 -8.03
CA GLU A 326 -19.20 -18.01 -9.03
C GLU A 326 -17.75 -18.27 -8.59
N ALA A 327 -16.86 -18.37 -9.58
CA ALA A 327 -15.43 -18.38 -9.33
C ALA A 327 -14.99 -17.04 -8.73
N SER A 328 -14.09 -17.08 -7.75
CA SER A 328 -13.52 -15.83 -7.22
C SER A 328 -12.25 -15.50 -7.96
N ASN A 329 -12.08 -14.24 -8.33
CA ASN A 329 -10.80 -13.73 -8.79
C ASN A 329 -10.21 -12.81 -7.72
N ARG A 330 -9.01 -13.15 -7.24
CA ARG A 330 -8.22 -12.21 -6.45
C ARG A 330 -7.77 -11.06 -7.34
N ARG A 331 -7.58 -9.87 -6.75
CA ARG A 331 -6.99 -8.75 -7.49
C ARG A 331 -5.59 -9.18 -7.97
N ALA A 332 -5.34 -9.01 -9.26
CA ALA A 332 -4.01 -9.21 -9.85
C ALA A 332 -3.06 -8.18 -9.25
N LEU A 333 -2.15 -8.67 -8.41
CA LEU A 333 -1.10 -7.92 -7.73
C LEU A 333 0.15 -8.80 -7.64
N PRO A 334 1.34 -8.25 -7.40
CA PRO A 334 2.51 -9.06 -7.13
C PRO A 334 2.43 -9.72 -5.75
N ASN A 335 3.29 -10.69 -5.50
CA ASN A 335 3.54 -11.19 -4.16
C ASN A 335 4.25 -10.12 -3.31
N SER A 336 3.96 -10.05 -2.00
CA SER A 336 4.64 -9.10 -1.10
C SER A 336 6.07 -9.53 -0.74
N TYR A 337 6.38 -10.83 -0.89
CA TYR A 337 7.73 -11.35 -0.73
C TYR A 337 8.48 -11.30 -2.05
N SER A 338 9.72 -10.83 -2.00
CA SER A 338 10.59 -10.83 -3.18
C SER A 338 10.96 -12.25 -3.58
N GLU A 339 11.16 -12.44 -4.87
CA GLU A 339 11.76 -13.66 -5.40
C GLU A 339 13.18 -13.84 -4.85
N LYS A 340 13.67 -15.09 -4.89
CA LYS A 340 15.08 -15.34 -4.59
C LYS A 340 15.93 -14.69 -5.68
N TRP A 341 16.80 -13.76 -5.30
CA TRP A 341 17.64 -13.07 -6.27
C TRP A 341 18.63 -14.05 -6.93
N LYS A 342 18.79 -13.91 -8.24
CA LYS A 342 19.75 -14.69 -9.04
C LYS A 342 20.95 -13.85 -9.46
N TRP A 343 20.66 -12.63 -9.87
CA TRP A 343 21.62 -11.60 -10.23
C TRP A 343 21.28 -10.33 -9.46
N ARG A 344 22.30 -9.52 -9.19
CA ARG A 344 22.20 -8.20 -8.57
C ARG A 344 23.29 -7.28 -9.12
N THR A 345 23.18 -5.98 -8.86
CA THR A 345 24.22 -5.03 -9.24
C THR A 345 25.34 -4.95 -8.21
N SER A 346 26.44 -4.31 -8.57
CA SER A 346 27.47 -3.89 -7.61
C SER A 346 26.91 -2.94 -6.56
N LYS A 347 27.46 -2.99 -5.35
CA LYS A 347 27.16 -1.99 -4.29
C LYS A 347 27.77 -0.62 -4.61
N THR A 348 28.94 -0.61 -5.23
CA THR A 348 29.64 0.60 -5.68
C THR A 348 29.05 1.11 -6.98
N THR A 349 29.05 2.43 -7.15
CA THR A 349 28.60 3.03 -8.39
C THR A 349 29.66 2.97 -9.49
N GLY A 350 29.25 2.95 -10.75
CA GLY A 350 30.13 2.89 -11.91
C GLY A 350 30.90 4.20 -12.12
N THR A 351 30.25 5.34 -11.86
CA THR A 351 30.89 6.66 -11.92
C THR A 351 31.71 7.00 -10.66
N GLY A 352 31.57 6.22 -9.59
CA GLY A 352 32.14 6.52 -8.27
C GLY A 352 31.43 7.64 -7.50
N LYS A 353 30.34 8.20 -8.03
CA LYS A 353 29.50 9.18 -7.35
C LYS A 353 28.48 8.47 -6.46
N ASN A 354 28.21 9.00 -5.27
CA ASN A 354 27.30 8.39 -4.30
C ASN A 354 26.16 9.34 -3.90
N GLY A 355 25.75 10.24 -4.81
CA GLY A 355 24.65 11.16 -4.57
C GLY A 355 23.29 10.51 -4.80
N GLU A 356 22.22 11.19 -4.37
CA GLU A 356 20.84 10.74 -4.58
C GLU A 356 20.51 10.51 -6.07
N MET A 357 21.10 11.32 -6.95
CA MET A 357 20.96 11.18 -8.40
C MET A 357 21.89 10.10 -9.00
N ASN A 358 22.46 9.19 -8.19
CA ASN A 358 23.44 8.17 -8.57
C ASN A 358 23.14 6.81 -7.95
N THR A 359 21.96 6.26 -8.23
CA THR A 359 21.55 4.95 -7.73
C THR A 359 21.86 3.83 -8.72
N GLN A 360 21.91 2.60 -8.20
CA GLN A 360 22.36 1.45 -8.98
C GLN A 360 21.41 1.11 -10.12
N VAL A 361 20.09 1.27 -9.96
CA VAL A 361 19.12 1.06 -11.04
C VAL A 361 18.12 2.21 -11.05
N GLU A 362 18.00 2.87 -12.19
CA GLU A 362 17.15 4.05 -12.41
C GLU A 362 16.25 3.92 -13.65
N ALA A 363 16.37 2.83 -14.39
CA ALA A 363 15.56 2.62 -15.58
C ALA A 363 15.39 1.12 -15.84
N ILE A 364 14.18 0.69 -16.19
CA ILE A 364 13.84 -0.71 -16.43
C ILE A 364 12.87 -0.79 -17.61
N THR A 365 13.14 -1.67 -18.57
CA THR A 365 12.21 -1.93 -19.68
C THR A 365 12.38 -3.35 -20.19
N GLU A 366 11.46 -3.84 -21.01
CA GLU A 366 11.55 -5.15 -21.65
C GLU A 366 11.52 -5.03 -23.17
N VAL A 367 12.48 -5.68 -23.84
CA VAL A 367 12.45 -5.82 -25.30
C VAL A 367 13.19 -7.09 -25.74
N GLY A 368 12.72 -7.74 -26.80
CA GLY A 368 13.39 -8.91 -27.37
C GLY A 368 13.58 -10.06 -26.35
N GLY A 369 12.62 -10.27 -25.46
CA GLY A 369 12.63 -11.35 -24.47
C GLY A 369 13.59 -11.16 -23.29
N ALA A 370 14.12 -9.95 -23.07
CA ALA A 370 14.88 -9.61 -21.87
C ALA A 370 14.39 -8.33 -21.21
N VAL A 371 14.51 -8.29 -19.89
CA VAL A 371 14.38 -7.09 -19.06
C VAL A 371 15.76 -6.43 -18.95
N PHE A 372 15.82 -5.13 -19.22
CA PHE A 372 17.04 -4.33 -19.15
C PHE A 372 17.00 -3.47 -17.89
N THR A 373 18.11 -3.41 -17.17
CA THR A 373 18.29 -2.46 -16.05
C THR A 373 19.37 -1.46 -16.43
N GLY A 374 19.04 -0.18 -16.40
CA GLY A 374 19.95 0.95 -16.55
C GLY A 374 20.18 1.66 -15.21
N GLY A 375 21.37 2.20 -14.97
CA GLY A 375 21.67 2.98 -13.77
C GLY A 375 23.15 3.33 -13.63
N ASP A 376 23.62 3.49 -12.40
CA ASP A 376 25.02 3.81 -12.07
C ASP A 376 25.76 2.65 -11.41
N PHE A 377 25.61 1.41 -11.90
CA PHE A 377 26.34 0.24 -11.36
C PHE A 377 27.64 -0.04 -12.13
N ALA A 378 28.64 -0.58 -11.43
CA ALA A 378 29.95 -0.90 -11.98
C ALA A 378 30.04 -2.31 -12.60
N TYR A 379 29.25 -3.26 -12.10
CA TYR A 379 29.19 -4.64 -12.58
C TYR A 379 27.91 -5.33 -12.09
N VAL A 380 27.65 -6.54 -12.57
CA VAL A 380 26.61 -7.43 -12.05
C VAL A 380 27.23 -8.69 -11.47
N GLU A 381 26.58 -9.27 -10.47
CA GLU A 381 27.05 -10.50 -9.83
C GLU A 381 25.91 -11.48 -9.56
N SER A 382 26.21 -12.77 -9.64
CA SER A 382 25.26 -13.84 -9.44
C SER A 382 25.26 -14.36 -8.01
N ALA A 383 24.18 -15.05 -7.64
CA ALA A 383 24.04 -15.70 -6.33
C ALA A 383 25.08 -16.82 -6.11
N SER A 384 25.72 -17.34 -7.16
CA SER A 384 26.83 -18.29 -7.06
C SER A 384 28.20 -17.62 -6.91
N GLY A 385 28.28 -16.29 -6.88
CA GLY A 385 29.52 -15.52 -6.72
C GLY A 385 30.24 -15.19 -8.03
N GLU A 386 29.60 -15.43 -9.17
CA GLU A 386 30.17 -14.98 -10.45
C GLU A 386 30.03 -13.47 -10.58
N LYS A 387 31.10 -12.79 -11.00
CA LYS A 387 31.08 -11.38 -11.33
C LYS A 387 31.26 -11.18 -12.83
N VAL A 388 30.42 -10.35 -13.43
CA VAL A 388 30.50 -9.94 -14.84
C VAL A 388 30.66 -8.43 -14.91
N ASP A 389 31.77 -7.97 -15.48
CA ASP A 389 32.09 -6.55 -15.69
C ASP A 389 31.21 -5.94 -16.79
N GLN A 390 29.93 -5.76 -16.47
CA GLN A 390 28.94 -5.07 -17.28
C GLN A 390 28.45 -3.87 -16.47
N ALA A 391 28.92 -2.67 -16.81
CA ALA A 391 28.55 -1.44 -16.13
C ALA A 391 27.34 -0.77 -16.80
N PHE A 392 26.60 0.01 -16.01
CA PHE A 392 25.51 0.94 -16.40
C PHE A 392 24.27 0.38 -17.11
N LEU A 393 24.39 -0.69 -17.90
CA LEU A 393 23.29 -1.30 -18.64
C LEU A 393 23.48 -2.82 -18.74
N ALA A 394 22.53 -3.58 -18.21
CA ALA A 394 22.55 -5.04 -18.19
C ALA A 394 21.17 -5.59 -18.60
N ALA A 395 21.13 -6.84 -19.06
CA ALA A 395 19.93 -7.47 -19.60
C ALA A 395 19.75 -8.87 -18.99
N TYR A 396 18.51 -9.24 -18.69
CA TYR A 396 18.15 -10.51 -18.06
C TYR A 396 17.03 -11.19 -18.84
N GLU A 397 17.19 -12.48 -19.13
CA GLU A 397 16.18 -13.25 -19.85
C GLU A 397 14.85 -13.29 -19.08
N VAL A 398 13.76 -13.00 -19.77
CA VAL A 398 12.40 -13.06 -19.21
C VAL A 398 12.10 -14.50 -18.74
N GLY A 399 11.33 -14.62 -17.66
CA GLY A 399 10.99 -15.91 -17.04
C GLY A 399 12.12 -16.53 -16.22
N THR A 400 13.32 -16.69 -16.79
CA THR A 400 14.45 -17.30 -16.06
C THR A 400 15.17 -16.34 -15.13
N GLY A 401 15.26 -15.05 -15.48
CA GLY A 401 16.05 -14.06 -14.75
C GLY A 401 17.56 -14.23 -14.86
N GLU A 402 18.04 -15.05 -15.80
CA GLU A 402 19.48 -15.19 -16.04
C GLU A 402 20.04 -14.02 -16.84
N LEU A 403 21.30 -13.65 -16.59
CA LEU A 403 21.98 -12.60 -17.34
C LEU A 403 22.10 -12.98 -18.83
N ARG A 404 21.63 -12.11 -19.71
CA ARG A 404 21.84 -12.22 -21.17
C ARG A 404 23.29 -11.91 -21.52
N ARG A 405 24.09 -12.96 -21.67
CA ARG A 405 25.55 -12.83 -21.87
C ARG A 405 25.97 -12.28 -23.22
N SER A 406 25.12 -12.40 -24.23
CA SER A 406 25.40 -11.86 -25.57
C SER A 406 25.30 -10.34 -25.63
N PHE A 407 24.58 -9.72 -24.69
CA PHE A 407 24.39 -8.27 -24.65
C PHE A 407 25.56 -7.63 -23.89
N ARG A 408 26.44 -6.93 -24.62
CA ARG A 408 27.71 -6.40 -24.09
C ARG A 408 28.02 -4.97 -24.58
N PRO A 409 27.15 -3.98 -24.33
CA PRO A 409 27.49 -2.59 -24.62
C PRO A 409 28.55 -2.07 -23.64
N SER A 410 29.44 -1.21 -24.12
CA SER A 410 30.37 -0.43 -23.29
C SER A 410 29.90 1.02 -23.24
N ILE A 411 29.34 1.43 -22.10
CA ILE A 411 28.84 2.80 -21.85
C ILE A 411 29.74 3.43 -20.78
N ASN A 412 30.06 4.72 -20.89
CA ASN A 412 30.99 5.39 -19.98
C ASN A 412 30.32 6.29 -18.92
N GLY A 413 29.00 6.25 -18.83
CA GLY A 413 28.22 7.08 -17.93
C GLY A 413 26.88 6.46 -17.61
N GLN A 414 26.20 7.09 -16.67
CA GLN A 414 24.93 6.61 -16.13
C GLN A 414 23.85 6.52 -17.21
N VAL A 415 23.08 5.43 -17.15
CA VAL A 415 21.83 5.28 -17.90
C VAL A 415 20.69 5.74 -17.00
N LYS A 416 19.87 6.66 -17.51
CA LYS A 416 18.74 7.29 -16.79
C LYS A 416 17.38 6.86 -17.31
N SER A 417 17.32 6.35 -18.53
CA SER A 417 16.08 5.89 -19.13
C SER A 417 16.38 4.82 -20.17
N VAL A 418 15.54 3.80 -20.23
CA VAL A 418 15.54 2.79 -21.28
C VAL A 418 14.10 2.61 -21.75
N GLU A 419 13.90 2.48 -23.05
CA GLU A 419 12.56 2.33 -23.61
C GLU A 419 12.57 1.36 -24.79
N ALA A 420 11.59 0.44 -24.78
CA ALA A 420 11.40 -0.53 -25.83
C ALA A 420 10.77 0.12 -27.07
N LEU A 421 11.38 -0.05 -28.24
CA LEU A 421 10.83 0.47 -29.48
C LEU A 421 10.01 -0.59 -30.24
N PRO A 422 8.93 -0.21 -30.95
CA PRO A 422 8.08 -1.14 -31.71
C PRO A 422 8.82 -1.92 -32.81
N ASN A 423 9.96 -1.40 -33.27
CA ASN A 423 10.82 -2.07 -34.25
C ASN A 423 11.80 -3.09 -33.61
N GLY A 424 11.68 -3.35 -32.31
CA GLY A 424 12.50 -4.30 -31.58
C GLY A 424 13.87 -3.76 -31.15
N LEU A 425 14.14 -2.46 -31.30
CA LEU A 425 15.36 -1.83 -30.76
C LEU A 425 15.15 -1.37 -29.31
N LEU A 426 16.26 -1.17 -28.60
CA LEU A 426 16.30 -0.56 -27.29
C LEU A 426 16.76 0.89 -27.41
N ALA A 427 15.93 1.85 -26.98
CA ALA A 427 16.35 3.23 -26.80
C ALA A 427 17.00 3.40 -25.43
N VAL A 428 18.14 4.10 -25.36
CA VAL A 428 18.88 4.32 -24.13
C VAL A 428 19.19 5.81 -23.99
N GLY A 429 18.74 6.40 -22.88
CA GLY A 429 18.96 7.79 -22.49
C GLY A 429 19.80 7.86 -21.21
N GLY A 430 20.68 8.85 -21.10
CA GLY A 430 21.54 8.99 -19.93
C GLY A 430 22.44 10.21 -19.94
N THR A 431 23.56 10.11 -19.22
CA THR A 431 24.58 11.16 -19.09
C THR A 431 25.92 10.77 -19.73
N PHE A 432 25.95 9.70 -20.53
CA PHE A 432 27.13 9.19 -21.21
C PHE A 432 27.46 10.04 -22.45
N ASP A 433 28.71 10.00 -22.91
CA ASP A 433 29.14 10.65 -24.16
C ASP A 433 29.68 9.65 -25.19
N THR A 434 29.98 8.41 -24.78
CA THR A 434 30.47 7.36 -25.66
C THR A 434 29.79 6.03 -25.42
N VAL A 435 29.55 5.31 -26.51
CA VAL A 435 28.98 3.95 -26.52
C VAL A 435 29.78 3.11 -27.50
N ASN A 436 30.32 1.98 -27.04
CA ASN A 436 31.20 1.09 -27.81
C ASN A 436 32.39 1.83 -28.47
N GLY A 437 32.88 2.90 -27.83
CA GLY A 437 33.98 3.74 -28.33
C GLY A 437 33.56 4.80 -29.38
N GLU A 438 32.29 4.83 -29.78
CA GLU A 438 31.73 5.82 -30.70
C GLU A 438 31.05 6.97 -29.94
N ASN A 439 31.07 8.19 -30.49
CA ASN A 439 30.49 9.38 -29.86
C ASN A 439 28.95 9.35 -29.94
N HIS A 440 28.32 9.18 -28.78
CA HIS A 440 26.87 9.17 -28.60
C HIS A 440 26.53 9.94 -27.34
N ASN A 441 26.22 11.23 -27.48
CA ASN A 441 25.98 12.10 -26.35
C ASN A 441 24.56 11.95 -25.79
N GLY A 442 24.43 11.27 -24.67
CA GLY A 442 23.22 11.11 -23.86
C GLY A 442 22.11 10.25 -24.46
N PHE A 443 22.20 9.85 -25.73
CA PHE A 443 21.19 9.03 -26.40
C PHE A 443 21.79 8.07 -27.42
N VAL A 444 21.29 6.84 -27.46
CA VAL A 444 21.64 5.83 -28.45
C VAL A 444 20.50 4.83 -28.66
N LEU A 445 20.43 4.22 -29.84
CA LEU A 445 19.59 3.04 -30.10
C LEU A 445 20.47 1.80 -30.24
N LEU A 446 20.14 0.73 -29.52
CA LEU A 446 20.91 -0.51 -29.47
C LEU A 446 20.09 -1.71 -29.95
N ASP A 447 20.78 -2.69 -30.53
CA ASP A 447 20.27 -4.04 -30.68
C ASP A 447 20.17 -4.72 -29.28
N PRO A 448 18.99 -5.19 -28.87
CA PRO A 448 18.77 -5.72 -27.52
C PRO A 448 19.39 -7.12 -27.28
N LYS A 449 19.89 -7.78 -28.34
CA LYS A 449 20.54 -9.09 -28.21
C LYS A 449 22.04 -8.94 -27.97
N THR A 450 22.66 -7.94 -28.59
CA THR A 450 24.12 -7.80 -28.69
C THR A 450 24.66 -6.53 -28.02
N GLY A 451 23.86 -5.46 -27.93
CA GLY A 451 24.32 -4.15 -27.49
C GLY A 451 25.05 -3.35 -28.57
N GLN A 452 24.95 -3.76 -29.84
CA GLN A 452 25.50 -3.01 -30.97
C GLN A 452 24.65 -1.79 -31.31
N VAL A 453 25.29 -0.70 -31.73
CA VAL A 453 24.61 0.54 -32.13
C VAL A 453 23.85 0.32 -33.44
N ALA A 454 22.58 0.71 -33.48
CA ALA A 454 21.74 0.67 -34.67
C ALA A 454 22.06 1.85 -35.61
N LYS A 455 23.16 1.75 -36.37
CA LYS A 455 23.75 2.84 -37.19
C LYS A 455 22.84 3.41 -38.28
N GLN A 456 21.77 2.71 -38.64
CA GLN A 456 20.74 3.23 -39.55
C GLN A 456 19.89 4.36 -38.92
N TRP A 457 20.03 4.59 -37.61
CA TRP A 457 19.41 5.69 -36.88
C TRP A 457 20.46 6.75 -36.53
N ASP A 458 20.55 7.78 -37.36
CA ASP A 458 21.41 8.95 -37.21
C ASP A 458 20.70 10.04 -36.37
N ILE A 459 20.49 9.71 -35.09
CA ILE A 459 19.85 10.59 -34.10
C ILE A 459 20.92 11.14 -33.15
N HIS A 460 20.97 12.46 -33.02
CA HIS A 460 21.92 13.10 -32.11
C HIS A 460 21.28 14.18 -31.26
N VAL A 461 21.55 14.12 -29.95
CA VAL A 461 21.18 15.15 -28.98
C VAL A 461 22.39 16.04 -28.72
N GLN A 462 22.17 17.35 -28.60
CA GLN A 462 23.23 18.28 -28.21
C GLN A 462 22.73 19.37 -27.25
N SER A 463 23.67 19.86 -26.45
CA SER A 463 23.52 21.11 -25.74
C SER A 463 24.48 22.14 -26.34
N ARG A 464 23.92 23.26 -26.76
CA ARG A 464 24.66 24.47 -27.18
C ARG A 464 24.85 25.47 -26.04
N ILE A 465 24.61 25.04 -24.80
CA ILE A 465 24.87 25.82 -23.58
C ILE A 465 25.99 25.09 -22.84
N SER A 466 27.17 25.70 -22.77
CA SER A 466 28.38 25.05 -22.22
C SER A 466 28.24 24.62 -20.76
N SER A 467 27.46 25.35 -19.96
CA SER A 467 27.19 25.04 -18.55
C SER A 467 26.11 23.97 -18.34
N LEU A 468 25.48 23.49 -19.40
CA LEU A 468 24.36 22.55 -19.34
C LEU A 468 24.72 21.26 -20.10
N PRO A 469 25.28 20.24 -19.44
CA PRO A 469 25.58 18.96 -20.09
C PRO A 469 24.30 18.27 -20.58
N VAL A 470 24.44 17.48 -21.64
CA VAL A 470 23.33 16.67 -22.16
C VAL A 470 22.96 15.61 -21.14
N GLN A 471 21.68 15.51 -20.83
CA GLN A 471 21.10 14.41 -20.07
C GLN A 471 19.76 14.06 -20.68
N VAL A 472 19.55 12.81 -21.09
CA VAL A 472 18.21 12.31 -21.46
C VAL A 472 17.69 11.54 -20.27
N LYS A 473 16.66 12.08 -19.61
CA LYS A 473 16.13 11.59 -18.34
C LYS A 473 14.88 10.73 -18.49
N THR A 474 14.13 10.92 -19.57
CA THR A 474 12.92 10.15 -19.84
C THR A 474 12.77 9.91 -21.33
N LEU A 475 12.32 8.71 -21.64
CA LEU A 475 11.95 8.23 -22.95
C LEU A 475 10.54 7.67 -22.84
N HIS A 476 9.72 7.92 -23.85
CA HIS A 476 8.36 7.40 -23.87
C HIS A 476 7.94 7.12 -25.31
N VAL A 477 7.38 5.94 -25.56
CA VAL A 477 6.82 5.58 -26.86
C VAL A 477 5.30 5.67 -26.84
N ARG A 478 4.74 6.40 -27.81
CA ARG A 478 3.30 6.43 -28.05
C ARG A 478 2.96 6.72 -29.50
N ASP A 479 2.06 5.92 -30.07
CA ASP A 479 1.41 6.13 -31.37
C ASP A 479 2.36 6.64 -32.48
N GLY A 480 3.46 5.91 -32.69
CA GLY A 480 4.43 6.18 -33.76
C GLY A 480 5.50 7.22 -33.43
N TYR A 481 5.56 7.71 -32.20
CA TYR A 481 6.58 8.66 -31.75
C TYR A 481 7.40 8.13 -30.57
N LEU A 482 8.69 8.46 -30.57
CA LEU A 482 9.56 8.41 -29.40
C LEU A 482 9.73 9.83 -28.87
N TYR A 483 9.33 10.07 -27.63
CA TYR A 483 9.55 11.31 -26.90
C TYR A 483 10.88 11.23 -26.15
N LEU A 484 11.65 12.32 -26.18
CA LEU A 484 12.92 12.46 -25.46
C LEU A 484 12.85 13.68 -24.57
N GLY A 485 12.86 13.49 -23.26
CA GLY A 485 12.85 14.54 -22.25
C GLY A 485 14.15 14.58 -21.44
N GLY A 486 14.59 15.78 -21.07
CA GLY A 486 15.81 15.94 -20.29
C GLY A 486 16.38 17.35 -20.31
N SER A 487 17.72 17.42 -20.33
CA SER A 487 18.52 18.64 -20.37
C SER A 487 19.32 18.67 -21.68
N PHE A 488 18.81 19.40 -22.67
CA PHE A 488 19.45 19.58 -23.98
C PHE A 488 18.83 20.77 -24.72
N THR A 489 19.44 21.24 -25.80
CA THR A 489 18.89 22.37 -26.57
C THR A 489 18.51 22.04 -28.01
N HIS A 490 19.06 20.97 -28.59
CA HIS A 490 18.72 20.60 -29.96
C HIS A 490 18.74 19.09 -30.19
N LEU A 491 18.01 18.67 -31.21
CA LEU A 491 17.93 17.30 -31.70
C LEU A 491 18.15 17.26 -33.22
N LYS A 492 18.93 16.29 -33.68
CA LYS A 492 19.04 15.89 -35.09
C LYS A 492 18.41 14.51 -35.26
N GLY A 493 17.74 14.29 -36.39
CA GLY A 493 17.21 12.98 -36.79
C GLY A 493 17.71 12.56 -38.17
N ASN A 494 17.28 11.38 -38.62
CA ASN A 494 17.82 10.68 -39.78
C ASN A 494 17.70 11.45 -41.11
N THR A 495 16.66 12.26 -41.25
CA THR A 495 16.26 12.84 -42.54
C THR A 495 16.86 14.22 -42.82
N SER A 496 17.62 14.79 -41.87
CA SER A 496 18.22 16.12 -42.04
C SER A 496 19.54 16.25 -41.26
N PRO A 497 20.58 16.89 -41.86
CA PRO A 497 21.80 17.23 -41.12
C PRO A 497 21.60 18.39 -40.15
N THR A 498 20.46 19.09 -40.20
CA THR A 498 20.18 20.26 -39.35
C THR A 498 19.69 19.83 -37.98
N TYR A 499 20.29 20.42 -36.95
CA TYR A 499 19.83 20.28 -35.58
C TYR A 499 18.64 21.22 -35.31
N ALA A 500 17.47 20.64 -35.04
CA ALA A 500 16.28 21.36 -34.64
C ALA A 500 16.43 21.91 -33.23
N TYR A 501 16.18 23.21 -33.02
CA TYR A 501 16.04 23.76 -31.67
C TYR A 501 14.79 23.17 -31.01
N SER A 502 15.00 22.48 -29.88
CA SER A 502 13.97 21.79 -29.10
C SER A 502 14.52 21.64 -27.68
N ARG A 503 14.28 22.65 -26.84
CA ARG A 503 14.91 22.71 -25.52
C ARG A 503 14.16 21.83 -24.54
N ASN A 504 14.87 20.85 -23.98
CA ASN A 504 14.45 19.91 -22.93
C ASN A 504 13.34 18.91 -23.28
N LEU A 505 12.60 19.08 -24.39
CA LEU A 505 11.66 18.08 -24.89
C LEU A 505 11.58 18.11 -26.43
N ALA A 506 11.58 16.93 -27.03
CA ALA A 506 11.41 16.72 -28.46
C ALA A 506 10.79 15.34 -28.72
N ARG A 507 10.35 15.10 -29.96
CA ARG A 507 9.93 13.75 -30.38
C ARG A 507 10.41 13.42 -31.78
N ILE A 508 10.60 12.12 -32.03
CA ILE A 508 11.05 11.54 -33.29
C ILE A 508 9.95 10.65 -33.83
N LYS A 509 9.69 10.74 -35.14
CA LYS A 509 8.80 9.81 -35.84
C LYS A 509 9.49 8.45 -35.98
N LEU A 510 8.89 7.41 -35.43
CA LEU A 510 9.43 6.05 -35.48
C LEU A 510 9.32 5.40 -36.88
N SER A 511 8.57 6.00 -37.80
CA SER A 511 8.48 5.51 -39.18
C SER A 511 9.75 5.75 -40.00
N ASN A 512 10.51 6.81 -39.70
CA ASN A 512 11.66 7.21 -40.52
C ASN A 512 12.81 7.89 -39.74
N GLY A 513 12.66 8.16 -38.45
CA GLY A 513 13.66 8.86 -37.63
C GLY A 513 13.72 10.38 -37.82
N GLU A 514 12.71 10.98 -38.44
CA GLU A 514 12.58 12.43 -38.57
C GLU A 514 12.22 13.08 -37.22
N VAL A 515 12.88 14.20 -36.89
CA VAL A 515 12.43 15.09 -35.80
C VAL A 515 11.08 15.71 -36.16
N ASP A 516 10.11 15.71 -35.26
CA ASP A 516 8.83 16.38 -35.53
C ASP A 516 8.99 17.92 -35.51
N TRP A 517 9.23 18.52 -36.67
CA TRP A 517 9.42 19.97 -36.81
C TRP A 517 8.22 20.81 -36.40
N ASN A 518 7.01 20.23 -36.40
CA ASN A 518 5.78 20.90 -36.03
C ASN A 518 5.49 20.81 -34.53
N TRP A 519 6.20 19.95 -33.80
CA TRP A 519 6.05 19.76 -32.36
C TRP A 519 7.41 19.93 -31.67
N ARG A 520 7.70 21.16 -31.25
CA ARG A 520 8.98 21.53 -30.63
C ARG A 520 8.76 22.46 -29.43
N PRO A 521 8.17 21.95 -28.34
CA PRO A 521 7.99 22.73 -27.13
C PRO A 521 9.35 23.14 -26.55
N VAL A 522 9.40 24.34 -25.97
CA VAL A 522 10.61 24.91 -25.36
C VAL A 522 10.33 25.11 -23.88
N PHE A 523 10.98 24.30 -23.05
CA PHE A 523 10.94 24.47 -21.60
C PHE A 523 12.19 25.22 -21.11
N ASN A 524 12.05 26.01 -20.06
CA ASN A 524 13.18 26.75 -19.47
C ASN A 524 14.00 25.91 -18.46
N GLY A 525 13.48 24.77 -18.02
CA GLY A 525 14.13 23.83 -17.09
C GLY A 525 14.01 22.38 -17.54
N THR A 526 14.80 21.50 -16.92
CA THR A 526 14.90 20.07 -17.26
C THR A 526 13.55 19.37 -17.18
N VAL A 527 13.22 18.57 -18.19
CA VAL A 527 12.07 17.65 -18.15
C VAL A 527 12.52 16.33 -17.52
N ASN A 528 11.77 15.85 -16.53
CA ASN A 528 12.06 14.60 -15.83
C ASN A 528 11.15 13.46 -16.28
N GLY A 529 9.87 13.73 -16.51
CA GLY A 529 8.87 12.73 -16.90
C GLY A 529 8.01 13.22 -18.06
N VAL A 530 7.65 12.29 -18.95
CA VAL A 530 6.74 12.54 -20.07
C VAL A 530 5.82 11.33 -20.27
N SER A 531 4.53 11.57 -20.41
CA SER A 531 3.55 10.54 -20.74
C SER A 531 2.56 11.08 -21.76
N ALA A 532 2.49 10.43 -22.92
CA ALA A 532 1.60 10.78 -24.00
C ALA A 532 0.36 9.88 -23.97
N SER A 533 -0.81 10.50 -24.12
CA SER A 533 -2.09 9.79 -24.19
C SER A 533 -2.31 9.13 -25.55
N GLU A 534 -3.37 8.31 -25.65
CA GLU A 534 -3.80 7.74 -26.93
C GLU A 534 -4.08 8.82 -27.99
N GLY A 535 -3.64 8.55 -29.21
CA GLY A 535 -3.66 9.46 -30.34
C GLY A 535 -2.70 10.65 -30.21
N ASN A 536 -1.83 10.68 -29.19
CA ASN A 536 -0.99 11.84 -28.84
C ASN A 536 -1.80 13.14 -28.64
N SER A 537 -3.07 13.03 -28.24
CA SER A 537 -3.98 14.18 -28.08
C SER A 537 -3.61 15.09 -26.90
N HIS A 538 -3.05 14.47 -25.87
CA HIS A 538 -2.41 15.13 -24.72
C HIS A 538 -0.99 14.57 -24.52
N VAL A 539 -0.04 15.47 -24.25
CA VAL A 539 1.30 15.11 -23.75
C VAL A 539 1.50 15.76 -22.38
N TYR A 540 1.56 14.94 -21.35
CA TYR A 540 1.76 15.35 -19.96
C TYR A 540 3.26 15.38 -19.66
N VAL A 541 3.73 16.44 -19.00
CA VAL A 541 5.15 16.69 -18.76
C VAL A 541 5.37 17.13 -17.32
N ALA A 542 6.36 16.53 -16.66
CA ALA A 542 6.80 16.86 -15.31
C ALA A 542 8.29 17.23 -15.28
N GLY A 543 8.70 18.19 -14.45
CA GLY A 543 10.12 18.52 -14.32
C GLY A 543 10.45 19.74 -13.47
N TYR A 544 11.61 20.33 -13.79
CA TYR A 544 12.20 21.51 -13.15
C TYR A 544 11.89 22.81 -13.91
N PHE A 545 10.91 22.84 -14.81
CA PHE A 545 10.58 24.04 -15.59
C PHE A 545 9.54 24.92 -14.89
N THR A 546 9.54 26.20 -15.21
CA THR A 546 8.49 27.15 -14.81
C THR A 546 7.77 27.77 -16.02
N GLN A 547 8.25 27.48 -17.23
CA GLN A 547 7.70 28.01 -18.47
C GLN A 547 7.67 26.98 -19.60
N LEU A 548 6.64 27.07 -20.44
CA LEU A 548 6.49 26.40 -21.73
C LEU A 548 6.30 27.47 -22.80
N ASN A 549 7.19 27.54 -23.80
CA ASN A 549 7.15 28.51 -24.90
C ASN A 549 6.93 29.96 -24.41
N GLY A 550 7.63 30.34 -23.33
CA GLY A 550 7.57 31.67 -22.71
C GLY A 550 6.35 31.94 -21.81
N GLY A 551 5.31 31.11 -21.85
CA GLY A 551 4.15 31.19 -20.97
C GLY A 551 4.34 30.38 -19.69
N GLU A 552 3.57 30.69 -18.65
CA GLU A 552 3.68 30.05 -17.33
C GLU A 552 3.25 28.58 -17.34
N ALA A 553 4.13 27.71 -16.84
CA ALA A 553 3.88 26.28 -16.65
C ALA A 553 4.72 25.81 -15.46
N PHE A 554 4.16 25.85 -14.25
CA PHE A 554 4.92 25.59 -13.03
C PHE A 554 5.05 24.07 -12.80
N ARG A 555 6.22 23.51 -13.13
CA ARG A 555 6.65 22.09 -12.98
C ARG A 555 5.86 21.06 -13.77
N LEU A 556 4.68 21.43 -14.26
CA LEU A 556 3.74 20.60 -14.98
C LEU A 556 3.28 21.27 -16.27
N ALA A 557 3.04 20.47 -17.30
CA ALA A 557 2.34 20.90 -18.50
C ALA A 557 1.45 19.78 -19.05
N ASN A 558 0.28 20.17 -19.57
CA ASN A 558 -0.58 19.34 -20.42
C ASN A 558 -0.57 19.99 -21.81
N ILE A 559 0.18 19.43 -22.75
CA ILE A 559 0.29 19.95 -24.11
C ILE A 559 -0.81 19.33 -24.96
N THR A 560 -1.73 20.17 -25.43
CA THR A 560 -2.81 19.80 -26.38
C THR A 560 -2.62 20.43 -27.74
N ASN A 561 -1.77 21.46 -27.84
CA ASN A 561 -1.44 22.15 -29.07
C ASN A 561 0.10 22.24 -29.23
N PRO A 562 0.67 21.88 -30.40
CA PRO A 562 2.11 21.94 -30.62
C PRO A 562 2.76 23.33 -30.41
N ARG A 563 1.98 24.41 -30.48
CA ARG A 563 2.45 25.80 -30.27
C ARG A 563 1.98 26.41 -28.94
N GLN A 564 1.47 25.59 -28.03
CA GLN A 564 0.94 26.03 -26.74
C GLN A 564 1.98 26.85 -25.96
N SER A 565 1.56 27.97 -25.36
CA SER A 565 2.37 28.79 -24.47
C SER A 565 1.75 28.75 -23.08
N GLY A 566 2.51 28.26 -22.09
CA GLY A 566 2.02 27.97 -20.74
C GLY A 566 1.05 26.79 -20.66
N GLY A 567 0.35 26.66 -19.53
CA GLY A 567 -0.64 25.62 -19.31
C GLY A 567 -1.63 25.97 -18.19
N ASP A 568 -2.78 25.31 -18.21
CA ASP A 568 -3.86 25.45 -17.21
C ASP A 568 -3.69 24.49 -16.01
N TRP A 569 -2.76 23.54 -16.11
CA TRP A 569 -2.51 22.58 -15.03
C TRP A 569 -1.85 23.25 -13.83
N THR A 570 -2.67 23.54 -12.82
CA THR A 570 -2.22 24.14 -11.57
C THR A 570 -1.90 23.04 -10.55
N HIS A 571 -0.64 23.01 -10.11
CA HIS A 571 -0.23 22.18 -8.98
C HIS A 571 -0.43 22.94 -7.66
N GLU A 572 -1.06 22.32 -6.68
CA GLU A 572 -1.11 22.84 -5.31
C GLU A 572 -0.10 22.07 -4.44
N PRO A 573 1.00 22.72 -4.02
CA PRO A 573 2.01 22.11 -3.16
C PRO A 573 1.48 21.56 -1.84
N SER A 574 2.08 20.46 -1.38
CA SER A 574 1.84 19.91 -0.04
C SER A 574 2.54 20.74 1.05
N TYR A 575 3.55 21.53 0.67
CA TYR A 575 4.26 22.44 1.56
C TYR A 575 4.44 23.80 0.89
N VAL A 576 4.04 24.88 1.56
CA VAL A 576 4.36 26.25 1.15
C VAL A 576 5.12 26.94 2.29
N PRO A 577 6.37 27.39 2.09
CA PRO A 577 7.12 28.08 3.13
C PRO A 577 6.36 29.31 3.67
N SER A 578 6.39 29.51 4.98
CA SER A 578 5.75 30.67 5.60
C SER A 578 6.27 31.99 5.00
N ARG A 579 5.36 32.91 4.68
CA ARG A 579 5.63 34.20 4.00
C ARG A 579 6.13 34.09 2.55
N ALA A 580 6.06 32.93 1.89
CA ALA A 580 6.25 32.87 0.45
C ALA A 580 5.08 33.58 -0.25
N GLN A 581 5.39 34.59 -1.07
CA GLN A 581 4.42 35.16 -1.99
C GLN A 581 4.39 34.36 -3.29
N THR A 582 3.32 34.48 -4.07
CA THR A 582 3.20 33.85 -5.40
C THR A 582 4.42 34.12 -6.28
N TRP A 583 5.02 35.31 -6.19
CA TRP A 583 6.25 35.65 -6.91
C TRP A 583 7.51 34.89 -6.42
N ASP A 584 7.61 34.61 -5.11
CA ASP A 584 8.72 33.83 -4.56
C ASP A 584 8.72 32.38 -5.04
N LEU A 585 7.52 31.83 -5.28
CA LEU A 585 7.32 30.49 -5.84
C LEU A 585 7.68 30.47 -7.33
N LYS A 586 7.19 31.45 -8.10
CA LYS A 586 7.45 31.57 -9.55
C LYS A 586 8.92 31.75 -9.91
N ASN A 587 9.71 32.39 -9.03
CA ASN A 587 11.14 32.65 -9.25
C ASN A 587 12.04 31.74 -8.42
N GLU A 588 11.50 30.65 -7.84
CA GLU A 588 12.27 29.63 -7.10
C GLU A 588 13.08 30.20 -5.91
N ARG A 589 12.69 31.37 -5.39
CA ARG A 589 13.44 32.08 -4.34
C ARG A 589 13.23 31.48 -2.96
N ARG A 590 12.06 30.87 -2.72
CA ARG A 590 11.69 30.33 -1.39
C ARG A 590 11.20 28.89 -1.41
N MET A 591 10.78 28.36 -2.55
CA MET A 591 10.38 26.97 -2.72
C MET A 591 11.08 26.38 -3.95
N TRP A 592 11.81 25.29 -3.73
CA TRP A 592 12.37 24.45 -4.78
C TRP A 592 11.41 23.27 -4.91
N GLY A 593 10.41 23.40 -5.77
CA GLY A 593 9.54 22.29 -6.14
C GLY A 593 10.00 21.72 -7.48
N PHE A 594 9.85 20.43 -7.70
CA PHE A 594 9.97 19.83 -9.02
C PHE A 594 9.11 18.57 -9.06
N GLN A 595 8.85 18.05 -10.24
CA GLN A 595 8.10 16.80 -10.35
C GLN A 595 8.98 15.79 -11.07
N PHE A 596 9.02 14.56 -10.55
CA PHE A 596 9.87 13.51 -11.11
C PHE A 596 9.15 12.84 -12.26
N ASP A 597 7.90 12.45 -12.07
CA ASP A 597 7.22 11.61 -13.05
C ASP A 597 5.72 11.89 -13.18
N VAL A 598 5.18 11.57 -14.35
CA VAL A 598 3.79 11.78 -14.74
C VAL A 598 3.31 10.61 -15.59
N GLN A 599 2.14 10.07 -15.28
CA GLN A 599 1.63 8.86 -15.93
C GLN A 599 0.17 9.03 -16.36
N ASP A 600 -0.11 8.95 -17.66
CA ASP A 600 -1.49 8.81 -18.16
C ASP A 600 -2.02 7.43 -17.78
N ALA A 601 -3.19 7.39 -17.14
CA ALA A 601 -3.88 6.19 -16.70
C ALA A 601 -5.22 5.97 -17.42
N GLY A 602 -5.38 6.61 -18.58
CA GLY A 602 -6.58 6.53 -19.42
C GLY A 602 -7.64 7.53 -18.98
N SER A 603 -8.31 7.26 -17.85
CA SER A 603 -9.38 8.13 -17.29
C SER A 603 -8.85 9.28 -16.43
N SER A 604 -7.59 9.22 -16.02
CA SER A 604 -6.92 10.19 -15.15
C SER A 604 -5.44 10.31 -15.50
N VAL A 605 -4.80 11.35 -15.00
CA VAL A 605 -3.34 11.50 -15.03
C VAL A 605 -2.79 11.53 -13.60
N TRP A 606 -1.70 10.81 -13.38
CA TRP A 606 -1.03 10.68 -12.09
C TRP A 606 0.27 11.47 -12.08
N LEU A 607 0.64 11.95 -10.89
CA LEU A 607 1.82 12.76 -10.65
C LEU A 607 2.56 12.30 -9.41
N GLY A 608 3.88 12.14 -9.53
CA GLY A 608 4.80 11.86 -8.44
C GLY A 608 5.98 12.84 -8.47
N GLY A 609 6.40 13.30 -7.30
CA GLY A 609 7.53 14.21 -7.22
C GLY A 609 7.75 14.76 -5.84
N THR A 610 8.16 16.03 -5.79
CA THR A 610 8.57 16.68 -4.54
C THR A 610 7.45 16.76 -3.53
N GLU A 611 7.83 16.99 -2.27
CA GLU A 611 6.90 17.27 -1.16
C GLU A 611 6.12 16.03 -0.71
N HIS A 612 6.71 14.85 -0.96
CA HIS A 612 6.25 13.56 -0.44
C HIS A 612 4.87 13.12 -0.96
N MET A 613 4.39 13.77 -2.02
CA MET A 613 3.01 13.65 -2.47
C MET A 613 2.92 12.87 -3.78
N ILE A 614 2.01 11.91 -3.81
CA ILE A 614 1.48 11.33 -5.04
C ILE A 614 0.07 11.89 -5.25
N SER A 615 -0.28 12.24 -6.49
CA SER A 615 -1.54 12.90 -6.81
C SER A 615 -2.18 12.36 -8.08
N ARG A 616 -3.51 12.36 -8.12
CA ARG A 616 -4.31 11.98 -9.28
C ARG A 616 -5.17 13.17 -9.72
N TYR A 617 -5.22 13.42 -11.02
CA TYR A 617 -5.94 14.52 -11.64
C TYR A 617 -6.96 14.01 -12.65
N ASP A 618 -8.11 14.69 -12.70
CA ASP A 618 -9.10 14.51 -13.75
C ASP A 618 -8.57 15.05 -15.09
N LYS A 619 -8.73 14.29 -16.18
CA LYS A 619 -8.17 14.67 -17.49
C LYS A 619 -8.86 15.85 -18.16
N SER A 620 -10.13 16.09 -17.84
CA SER A 620 -10.91 17.15 -18.49
C SER A 620 -10.64 18.53 -17.88
N SER A 621 -10.46 18.57 -16.57
CA SER A 621 -10.37 19.81 -15.78
C SER A 621 -8.97 20.07 -15.21
N MET A 622 -8.07 19.08 -15.28
CA MET A 622 -6.76 19.10 -14.62
C MET A 622 -6.85 19.42 -13.11
N GLN A 623 -7.99 19.14 -12.49
CA GLN A 623 -8.18 19.31 -11.05
C GLN A 623 -7.75 18.05 -10.31
N ARG A 624 -7.10 18.25 -9.15
CA ARG A 624 -6.67 17.14 -8.30
C ARG A 624 -7.90 16.46 -7.69
N THR A 625 -8.06 15.16 -7.96
CA THR A 625 -9.15 14.32 -7.45
C THR A 625 -8.76 13.50 -6.24
N TYR A 626 -7.46 13.21 -6.09
CA TYR A 626 -6.91 12.47 -4.97
C TYR A 626 -5.45 12.88 -4.72
N SER A 627 -5.01 12.77 -3.47
CA SER A 627 -3.62 12.84 -3.08
C SER A 627 -3.33 11.95 -1.89
N ALA A 628 -2.09 11.52 -1.76
CA ALA A 628 -1.56 10.89 -0.56
C ALA A 628 -0.16 11.41 -0.26
N ILE A 629 0.17 11.53 1.03
CA ILE A 629 1.46 12.05 1.49
C ILE A 629 2.18 11.01 2.34
N THR A 630 3.48 10.85 2.12
CA THR A 630 4.33 9.95 2.90
C THR A 630 5.03 10.69 4.03
N ARG A 631 5.24 10.05 5.19
CA ARG A 631 5.92 10.62 6.36
C ARG A 631 7.14 9.77 6.73
N GLU A 632 8.22 10.40 7.22
CA GLU A 632 9.52 9.74 7.48
C GLU A 632 10.04 9.07 6.19
N GLY A 633 10.40 9.91 5.21
CA GLY A 633 10.63 9.52 3.83
C GLY A 633 10.86 10.71 2.93
N GLY A 634 10.66 10.56 1.62
CA GLY A 634 10.69 11.69 0.69
C GLY A 634 9.95 11.42 -0.61
N ASP A 635 10.39 12.10 -1.66
CA ASP A 635 9.70 12.31 -2.92
C ASP A 635 9.34 11.02 -3.67
N PHE A 636 8.23 11.06 -4.42
CA PHE A 636 7.88 10.00 -5.36
C PHE A 636 8.73 10.17 -6.62
N GLN A 637 9.48 9.15 -6.97
CA GLN A 637 10.54 9.18 -8.00
C GLN A 637 10.07 8.60 -9.33
N ASP A 638 9.11 7.67 -9.29
CA ASP A 638 8.61 6.94 -10.47
C ASP A 638 7.14 6.52 -10.29
N LEU A 639 6.43 6.46 -11.42
CA LEU A 639 5.06 5.99 -11.55
C LEU A 639 4.94 4.97 -12.69
N HIS A 640 4.57 3.74 -12.37
CA HIS A 640 4.35 2.70 -13.38
C HIS A 640 2.90 2.23 -13.43
N LEU A 641 2.26 2.33 -14.59
CA LEU A 641 0.93 1.77 -14.84
C LEU A 641 1.02 0.33 -15.35
N SER A 642 0.37 -0.60 -14.66
CA SER A 642 0.13 -1.96 -15.16
C SER A 642 -1.32 -2.39 -14.89
N GLY A 643 -2.08 -2.63 -15.96
CA GLY A 643 -3.49 -2.99 -15.88
C GLY A 643 -4.33 -1.95 -15.14
N LYS A 644 -4.82 -2.29 -13.95
CA LYS A 644 -5.63 -1.40 -13.08
C LYS A 644 -4.83 -0.79 -11.91
N THR A 645 -3.51 -0.97 -11.91
CA THR A 645 -2.65 -0.60 -10.79
C THR A 645 -1.61 0.42 -11.22
N ILE A 646 -1.47 1.47 -10.42
CA ILE A 646 -0.31 2.36 -10.45
C ILE A 646 0.64 1.91 -9.35
N TYR A 647 1.90 1.69 -9.67
CA TYR A 647 2.98 1.55 -8.70
C TYR A 647 3.64 2.91 -8.52
N GLY A 648 3.65 3.42 -7.28
CA GLY A 648 4.36 4.63 -6.94
C GLY A 648 5.61 4.29 -6.16
N ALA A 649 6.78 4.62 -6.72
CA ALA A 649 8.07 4.42 -6.09
C ALA A 649 8.60 5.71 -5.46
N CYS A 650 9.31 5.58 -4.34
CA CYS A 650 9.78 6.68 -3.53
C CYS A 650 11.04 6.27 -2.75
N HIS A 651 11.63 7.25 -2.06
CA HIS A 651 12.58 7.02 -0.96
C HIS A 651 11.93 7.15 0.42
N CYS A 652 10.67 6.75 0.50
CA CYS A 652 9.81 6.90 1.65
C CYS A 652 9.65 5.63 2.48
N GLY A 653 9.39 5.78 3.77
CA GLY A 653 9.15 4.67 4.68
C GLY A 653 7.96 4.95 5.58
N ASP A 654 7.72 4.00 6.50
CA ASP A 654 6.73 4.05 7.55
C ASP A 654 5.29 4.16 7.04
N PHE A 655 4.79 5.35 6.68
CA PHE A 655 3.36 5.56 6.43
C PHE A 655 3.06 6.41 5.21
N ILE A 656 1.93 6.09 4.58
CA ILE A 656 1.27 6.90 3.57
C ILE A 656 -0.13 7.28 4.05
N TYR A 657 -0.44 8.58 4.00
CA TYR A 657 -1.67 9.18 4.49
C TYR A 657 -2.60 9.49 3.31
N GLN A 658 -3.68 8.71 3.18
CA GLN A 658 -4.60 8.78 2.05
C GLN A 658 -5.56 9.97 2.19
N GLY A 659 -5.64 10.84 1.17
CA GLY A 659 -6.43 12.08 1.20
C GLY A 659 -5.71 13.27 1.83
N ALA A 660 -4.46 13.10 2.28
CA ALA A 660 -3.66 14.19 2.82
C ALA A 660 -3.26 15.20 1.73
N THR A 661 -3.31 16.48 2.07
CA THR A 661 -2.97 17.59 1.16
C THR A 661 -1.85 18.49 1.66
N LYS A 662 -1.44 18.37 2.93
CA LYS A 662 -0.36 19.15 3.53
C LYS A 662 0.57 18.26 4.36
N ILE A 663 1.88 18.43 4.22
CA ILE A 663 2.89 17.55 4.85
C ILE A 663 3.08 17.79 6.35
N ASP A 664 2.76 18.98 6.86
CA ASP A 664 2.89 19.37 8.27
C ASP A 664 1.60 19.10 9.07
N ALA A 665 0.58 18.57 8.41
CA ALA A 665 -0.77 18.36 8.93
C ALA A 665 -1.47 17.20 8.20
N GLU A 666 -0.72 16.19 7.76
CA GLU A 666 -1.16 15.13 6.87
C GLU A 666 -2.31 14.30 7.46
N TRP A 667 -2.32 14.13 8.78
CA TRP A 667 -3.39 13.42 9.50
C TRP A 667 -4.72 14.19 9.56
N LYS A 668 -4.73 15.51 9.31
CA LYS A 668 -5.93 16.33 9.50
C LYS A 668 -7.05 15.95 8.53
N ASN A 669 -6.67 15.71 7.27
CA ASN A 669 -7.58 15.36 6.18
C ASN A 669 -7.43 13.89 5.74
N ALA A 670 -6.47 13.16 6.32
CA ALA A 670 -6.30 11.74 6.02
C ALA A 670 -7.59 10.98 6.35
N THR A 671 -8.05 10.18 5.40
CA THR A 671 -9.17 9.25 5.57
C THR A 671 -8.70 7.88 6.04
N ASP A 672 -7.42 7.58 5.81
CA ASP A 672 -6.77 6.35 6.22
C ASP A 672 -5.23 6.51 6.20
N ALA A 673 -4.52 5.61 6.88
CA ALA A 673 -3.07 5.52 6.83
C ALA A 673 -2.62 4.06 6.66
N GLN A 674 -1.72 3.83 5.69
CA GLN A 674 -1.19 2.52 5.36
C GLN A 674 0.33 2.49 5.46
N THR A 675 0.91 1.29 5.57
CA THR A 675 2.37 1.13 5.56
C THR A 675 2.91 1.28 4.14
N ILE A 676 4.00 2.03 3.98
CA ILE A 676 4.77 2.08 2.73
C ILE A 676 6.25 1.79 3.02
N ARG A 677 6.90 1.03 2.14
CA ARG A 677 8.33 0.71 2.22
C ARG A 677 8.94 0.84 0.83
N LEU A 678 9.31 2.07 0.49
CA LEU A 678 9.86 2.51 -0.81
C LEU A 678 8.91 2.39 -2.02
N VAL A 679 7.91 1.51 -2.01
CA VAL A 679 6.93 1.37 -3.10
C VAL A 679 5.56 1.02 -2.54
N ALA A 680 4.49 1.53 -3.17
CA ALA A 680 3.12 1.11 -2.93
C ALA A 680 2.36 0.92 -4.24
N ALA A 681 1.33 0.07 -4.20
CA ALA A 681 0.37 -0.09 -5.28
C ALA A 681 -0.88 0.76 -4.99
N PHE A 682 -1.46 1.33 -6.04
CA PHE A 682 -2.67 2.13 -6.00
C PHE A 682 -3.66 1.66 -7.06
N ASP A 683 -4.95 1.70 -6.75
CA ASP A 683 -5.98 1.53 -7.77
C ASP A 683 -6.00 2.75 -8.69
N LYS A 684 -5.82 2.55 -9.99
CA LYS A 684 -5.65 3.67 -10.94
C LYS A 684 -6.88 4.59 -11.01
N ASP A 685 -8.07 4.05 -10.73
CA ASP A 685 -9.35 4.73 -10.91
C ASP A 685 -9.80 5.41 -9.61
N THR A 686 -9.70 4.73 -8.46
CA THR A 686 -10.12 5.33 -7.18
C THR A 686 -9.02 6.14 -6.49
N GLY A 687 -7.76 5.86 -6.81
CA GLY A 687 -6.59 6.44 -6.15
C GLY A 687 -6.20 5.76 -4.84
N GLN A 688 -7.00 4.83 -4.32
CA GLN A 688 -6.75 4.19 -3.03
C GLN A 688 -5.50 3.32 -3.08
N VAL A 689 -4.73 3.32 -1.98
CA VAL A 689 -3.64 2.37 -1.75
C VAL A 689 -4.22 0.95 -1.75
N LEU A 690 -3.48 -0.01 -2.30
CA LEU A 690 -3.79 -1.42 -2.32
C LEU A 690 -2.87 -2.16 -1.33
N PRO A 691 -3.21 -2.16 -0.02
CA PRO A 691 -2.29 -2.62 1.01
C PRO A 691 -2.10 -4.15 1.02
N GLU A 692 -2.84 -4.92 0.22
CA GLU A 692 -2.62 -6.36 0.03
C GLU A 692 -1.30 -6.68 -0.66
N TRP A 693 -0.66 -5.66 -1.27
CA TRP A 693 0.73 -5.71 -1.67
C TRP A 693 1.55 -4.75 -0.79
N ALA A 694 2.25 -5.32 0.19
CA ALA A 694 3.02 -4.60 1.19
C ALA A 694 4.44 -5.16 1.26
N PRO A 695 5.29 -4.87 0.24
CA PRO A 695 6.66 -5.37 0.20
C PRO A 695 7.48 -4.78 1.35
N ILE A 696 8.57 -5.47 1.71
CA ILE A 696 9.51 -4.96 2.70
C ILE A 696 10.92 -4.98 2.10
N MET A 697 11.52 -3.80 2.03
CA MET A 697 12.84 -3.56 1.46
C MET A 697 13.50 -2.33 2.09
N ASN A 698 14.83 -2.28 2.00
CA ASN A 698 15.64 -1.19 2.55
C ASN A 698 16.65 -0.68 1.53
N GLY A 699 16.81 0.65 1.46
CA GLY A 699 17.89 1.28 0.72
C GLY A 699 19.24 1.21 1.44
N ALA A 700 20.36 1.37 0.73
CA ALA A 700 21.70 1.45 1.32
C ALA A 700 22.00 2.83 1.92
N HIS A 701 21.56 3.89 1.25
CA HIS A 701 21.82 5.30 1.59
C HIS A 701 20.54 6.10 1.84
N GLY A 702 19.38 5.51 1.53
CA GLY A 702 18.07 6.15 1.69
C GLY A 702 17.64 6.96 0.47
N TYR A 703 18.17 6.64 -0.71
CA TYR A 703 17.76 7.25 -1.98
C TYR A 703 16.58 6.54 -2.64
N GLY A 704 16.10 5.43 -2.07
CA GLY A 704 14.83 4.81 -2.45
C GLY A 704 14.84 4.01 -3.74
N VAL A 705 13.64 3.82 -4.27
CA VAL A 705 13.36 3.15 -5.54
C VAL A 705 13.11 4.22 -6.59
N TRP A 706 13.87 4.15 -7.67
CA TRP A 706 13.89 5.11 -8.77
C TRP A 706 13.10 4.65 -9.99
N GLU A 707 12.73 3.38 -10.04
CA GLU A 707 12.07 2.79 -11.19
C GLU A 707 11.26 1.56 -10.79
N SER A 708 10.10 1.40 -11.40
CA SER A 708 9.26 0.20 -11.30
C SER A 708 8.74 -0.21 -12.68
N PHE A 709 8.72 -1.51 -12.94
CA PHE A 709 8.33 -2.05 -14.25
C PHE A 709 7.74 -3.45 -14.12
N VAL A 710 6.60 -3.70 -14.76
CA VAL A 710 6.01 -5.04 -14.84
C VAL A 710 6.35 -5.68 -16.18
N ASP A 711 7.05 -6.82 -16.15
CA ASP A 711 7.41 -7.56 -17.36
C ASP A 711 6.24 -8.37 -17.93
N SER A 712 6.43 -8.96 -19.10
CA SER A 712 5.43 -9.74 -19.84
C SER A 712 4.96 -11.01 -19.12
N THR A 713 5.65 -11.43 -18.06
CA THR A 713 5.20 -12.52 -17.17
C THR A 713 4.35 -12.03 -16.00
N GLY A 714 4.15 -10.71 -15.88
CA GLY A 714 3.50 -10.07 -14.75
C GLY A 714 4.43 -9.89 -13.53
N THR A 715 5.73 -10.16 -13.67
CA THR A 715 6.69 -9.96 -12.57
C THR A 715 7.01 -8.48 -12.45
N LEU A 716 6.80 -7.92 -11.26
CA LEU A 716 7.17 -6.55 -10.96
C LEU A 716 8.65 -6.49 -10.58
N TRP A 717 9.39 -5.63 -11.28
CA TRP A 717 10.74 -5.23 -10.98
C TRP A 717 10.71 -3.86 -10.32
N VAL A 718 11.52 -3.68 -9.29
CA VAL A 718 11.74 -2.38 -8.64
C VAL A 718 13.25 -2.14 -8.53
N GLY A 719 13.71 -0.99 -9.00
CA GLY A 719 15.12 -0.63 -9.08
C GLY A 719 15.45 0.64 -8.30
N GLY A 720 16.65 0.74 -7.73
CA GLY A 720 17.09 1.93 -7.01
C GLY A 720 18.34 1.70 -6.18
N ASP A 721 18.40 2.40 -5.04
CA ASP A 721 19.42 2.25 -4.00
C ASP A 721 19.13 1.04 -3.09
N ILE A 722 18.44 0.01 -3.60
CA ILE A 722 18.03 -1.15 -2.83
C ILE A 722 19.27 -1.88 -2.31
N SER A 723 19.28 -2.25 -1.03
CA SER A 723 20.31 -3.10 -0.42
C SER A 723 19.77 -4.47 -0.02
N LYS A 724 18.55 -4.50 0.53
CA LYS A 724 17.94 -5.73 1.06
C LYS A 724 16.44 -5.78 0.77
N SER A 725 15.92 -6.99 0.61
CA SER A 725 14.49 -7.26 0.46
C SER A 725 14.05 -8.47 1.29
N LEU A 726 12.77 -8.57 1.63
CA LEU A 726 12.21 -9.72 2.35
C LEU A 726 11.68 -10.74 1.35
N GLY A 727 12.35 -11.88 1.24
CA GLY A 727 11.81 -13.04 0.53
C GLY A 727 10.97 -13.93 1.44
N ALA A 728 10.31 -14.92 0.85
CA ALA A 728 9.49 -15.89 1.58
C ALA A 728 10.29 -16.67 2.65
N ASN A 729 11.61 -16.81 2.45
CA ASN A 729 12.52 -17.52 3.33
C ASN A 729 13.39 -16.59 4.21
N GLY A 730 13.07 -15.29 4.27
CA GLY A 730 13.79 -14.31 5.08
C GLY A 730 14.47 -13.20 4.30
N VAL A 731 15.31 -12.43 5.00
CA VAL A 731 16.01 -11.25 4.46
C VAL A 731 17.06 -11.68 3.43
N GLN A 732 17.13 -10.97 2.30
CA GLN A 732 18.08 -11.22 1.22
C GLN A 732 18.91 -9.96 0.90
N ASP A 733 20.18 -10.12 0.49
CA ASP A 733 21.08 -9.02 0.05
C ASP A 733 20.90 -8.79 -1.46
N THR A 734 19.81 -8.14 -1.84
CA THR A 734 19.30 -8.10 -3.22
C THR A 734 19.97 -7.06 -4.11
N VAL A 735 20.56 -6.00 -3.56
CA VAL A 735 21.36 -4.93 -4.23
C VAL A 735 20.90 -4.45 -5.64
N GLY A 736 20.43 -3.21 -5.70
CA GLY A 736 20.11 -2.51 -6.96
C GLY A 736 18.68 -2.74 -7.44
N PHE A 737 18.21 -3.99 -7.55
CA PHE A 737 16.83 -4.26 -7.96
C PHE A 737 16.25 -5.50 -7.28
N ALA A 738 14.95 -5.48 -6.98
CA ALA A 738 14.20 -6.63 -6.47
C ALA A 738 13.08 -7.02 -7.45
N ARG A 739 12.69 -8.30 -7.42
CA ARG A 739 11.63 -8.86 -8.25
C ARG A 739 10.52 -9.44 -7.38
N TYR A 740 9.28 -9.26 -7.83
CA TYR A 740 8.07 -9.75 -7.18
C TYR A 740 7.22 -10.46 -8.23
N ALA A 741 7.19 -11.80 -8.16
CA ALA A 741 6.36 -12.60 -9.06
C ALA A 741 4.89 -12.20 -8.96
N ALA A 742 4.18 -12.24 -10.08
CA ALA A 742 2.73 -12.12 -10.10
C ALA A 742 2.10 -13.09 -9.10
N ARG A 743 1.08 -12.64 -8.37
CA ARG A 743 0.24 -13.54 -7.60
C ARG A 743 -0.58 -14.37 -8.58
N ASP A 744 -0.71 -15.65 -8.27
CA ASP A 744 -1.64 -16.52 -8.96
C ASP A 744 -3.09 -16.12 -8.64
N VAL A 745 -3.82 -15.74 -9.69
CA VAL A 745 -5.22 -15.32 -9.64
C VAL A 745 -6.11 -16.17 -10.54
N THR A 746 -5.59 -17.30 -11.05
CA THR A 746 -6.33 -18.17 -11.96
C THR A 746 -7.11 -19.19 -11.13
N PRO A 747 -8.45 -19.23 -11.20
CA PRO A 747 -9.20 -20.24 -10.48
C PRO A 747 -8.92 -21.66 -10.99
N PRO A 748 -8.94 -22.68 -10.12
CA PRO A 748 -8.93 -24.07 -10.54
C PRO A 748 -10.18 -24.41 -11.36
N GLU A 749 -10.16 -25.55 -12.05
CA GLU A 749 -11.33 -26.08 -12.75
C GLU A 749 -12.50 -26.38 -11.79
N THR A 750 -13.73 -26.30 -12.30
CA THR A 750 -14.92 -26.66 -11.52
C THR A 750 -15.03 -28.18 -11.36
N PRO A 751 -15.17 -28.70 -10.13
CA PRO A 751 -15.45 -30.12 -9.89
C PRO A 751 -16.70 -30.60 -10.63
N GLN A 752 -16.76 -31.88 -10.95
CA GLN A 752 -17.86 -32.47 -11.73
C GLN A 752 -18.52 -33.64 -10.99
N ASN A 753 -19.68 -34.08 -11.49
CA ASN A 753 -20.39 -35.27 -11.01
C ASN A 753 -20.70 -35.27 -9.50
N LEU A 754 -21.13 -34.12 -8.96
CA LEU A 754 -21.62 -34.09 -7.58
C LEU A 754 -22.84 -35.01 -7.43
N GLN A 755 -22.82 -35.87 -6.43
CA GLN A 755 -23.92 -36.75 -6.06
C GLN A 755 -24.17 -36.65 -4.56
N VAL A 756 -25.44 -36.70 -4.18
CA VAL A 756 -25.90 -36.68 -2.78
C VAL A 756 -26.73 -37.93 -2.55
N LYS A 757 -26.36 -38.72 -1.53
CA LYS A 757 -27.12 -39.88 -1.07
C LYS A 757 -27.52 -39.70 0.38
N HIS A 758 -28.82 -39.70 0.63
CA HIS A 758 -29.36 -39.71 1.98
C HIS A 758 -29.13 -41.08 2.65
N ASN A 759 -28.58 -41.07 3.87
CA ASN A 759 -28.28 -42.27 4.66
C ASN A 759 -28.57 -42.02 6.15
N GLY A 760 -29.83 -42.23 6.55
CA GLY A 760 -30.26 -42.05 7.94
C GLY A 760 -30.19 -40.58 8.35
N ALA A 761 -29.39 -40.24 9.37
CA ALA A 761 -29.25 -38.86 9.84
C ALA A 761 -28.25 -38.02 9.01
N LYS A 762 -27.67 -38.59 7.95
CA LYS A 762 -26.56 -37.98 7.20
C LYS A 762 -26.83 -37.95 5.70
N ASP A 763 -26.35 -36.89 5.05
CA ASP A 763 -26.18 -36.84 3.61
C ASP A 763 -24.73 -37.19 3.26
N GLN A 764 -24.54 -38.10 2.30
CA GLN A 764 -23.25 -38.53 1.78
C GLN A 764 -23.02 -37.92 0.40
N LEU A 765 -22.01 -37.06 0.30
CA LEU A 765 -21.64 -36.34 -0.90
C LEU A 765 -20.41 -36.99 -1.55
N SER A 766 -20.39 -37.05 -2.88
CA SER A 766 -19.21 -37.45 -3.67
C SER A 766 -19.12 -36.69 -4.98
N TRP A 767 -17.91 -36.47 -5.49
CA TRP A 767 -17.64 -35.75 -6.75
C TRP A 767 -16.36 -36.25 -7.43
N SER A 768 -16.10 -35.75 -8.64
CA SER A 768 -14.86 -36.03 -9.38
C SER A 768 -13.75 -35.04 -9.01
N ALA A 769 -12.52 -35.55 -8.87
CA ALA A 769 -11.36 -34.71 -8.64
C ALA A 769 -11.05 -33.82 -9.87
N VAL A 770 -10.53 -32.63 -9.63
CA VAL A 770 -10.01 -31.76 -10.69
C VAL A 770 -8.56 -32.14 -11.05
N PRO A 771 -8.07 -31.83 -12.27
CA PRO A 771 -6.71 -32.20 -12.70
C PRO A 771 -5.60 -31.55 -11.88
N GLU A 772 -5.86 -30.36 -11.32
CA GLU A 772 -4.90 -29.60 -10.55
C GLU A 772 -4.52 -30.33 -9.25
N LYS A 773 -3.23 -30.30 -8.90
CA LYS A 773 -2.68 -31.02 -7.76
C LYS A 773 -2.78 -30.17 -6.49
N ARG A 774 -2.96 -30.85 -5.34
CA ARG A 774 -2.98 -30.24 -4.00
C ARG A 774 -4.11 -29.22 -3.80
N VAL A 775 -5.17 -29.33 -4.60
CA VAL A 775 -6.41 -28.62 -4.34
C VAL A 775 -7.08 -29.14 -3.07
N THR A 776 -7.84 -28.27 -2.43
CA THR A 776 -8.87 -28.65 -1.46
C THR A 776 -10.25 -28.39 -2.06
N TYR A 777 -11.29 -28.99 -1.50
CA TYR A 777 -12.66 -28.82 -1.94
C TYR A 777 -13.47 -28.16 -0.84
N GLN A 778 -14.12 -27.06 -1.17
CA GLN A 778 -15.16 -26.50 -0.32
C GLN A 778 -16.47 -27.19 -0.65
N VAL A 779 -17.14 -27.71 0.38
CA VAL A 779 -18.52 -28.17 0.33
C VAL A 779 -19.39 -27.01 0.76
N LEU A 780 -20.33 -26.62 -0.08
CA LEU A 780 -21.26 -25.54 0.16
C LEU A 780 -22.66 -26.12 0.35
N ARG A 781 -23.42 -25.49 1.23
CA ARG A 781 -24.84 -25.80 1.44
C ARG A 781 -25.64 -24.52 1.47
N ASP A 782 -26.65 -24.45 0.61
CA ASP A 782 -27.59 -23.33 0.44
C ASP A 782 -26.87 -22.02 0.09
N ASP A 783 -26.42 -21.25 1.08
CA ASP A 783 -25.90 -19.88 0.97
C ASP A 783 -24.41 -19.74 1.35
N ARG A 784 -23.73 -20.82 1.79
CA ARG A 784 -22.35 -20.73 2.30
C ARG A 784 -21.51 -22.01 2.16
N PRO A 785 -20.18 -21.90 2.24
CA PRO A 785 -19.30 -23.04 2.55
C PRO A 785 -19.56 -23.55 3.98
N ILE A 786 -19.62 -24.87 4.13
CA ILE A 786 -19.82 -25.55 5.43
C ILE A 786 -18.62 -26.40 5.83
N ALA A 787 -17.75 -26.78 4.89
CA ALA A 787 -16.53 -27.52 5.14
C ALA A 787 -15.50 -27.31 4.03
N THR A 788 -14.22 -27.51 4.38
CA THR A 788 -13.10 -27.62 3.44
C THR A 788 -12.41 -28.96 3.66
N VAL A 789 -12.31 -29.78 2.61
CA VAL A 789 -11.78 -31.15 2.67
C VAL A 789 -10.73 -31.41 1.59
N THR A 790 -9.88 -32.42 1.77
CA THR A 790 -8.91 -32.86 0.75
C THR A 790 -9.44 -34.01 -0.11
N ASP A 791 -10.40 -34.78 0.41
CA ASP A 791 -10.99 -35.93 -0.27
C ASP A 791 -12.09 -35.51 -1.24
N THR A 792 -12.51 -36.43 -2.11
CA THR A 792 -13.62 -36.24 -3.06
C THR A 792 -14.98 -36.71 -2.53
N HIS A 793 -15.10 -36.82 -1.21
CA HIS A 793 -16.34 -37.19 -0.54
C HIS A 793 -16.47 -36.45 0.79
N TYR A 794 -17.70 -36.23 1.24
CA TYR A 794 -17.98 -35.62 2.55
C TYR A 794 -19.30 -36.13 3.12
N SER A 795 -19.39 -36.24 4.44
CA SER A 795 -20.63 -36.62 5.12
C SER A 795 -21.04 -35.52 6.10
N VAL A 796 -22.29 -35.08 5.99
CA VAL A 796 -22.87 -33.96 6.75
C VAL A 796 -24.22 -34.36 7.33
N ASP A 797 -24.66 -33.69 8.39
CA ASP A 797 -26.03 -33.85 8.90
C ASP A 797 -27.07 -33.55 7.81
N HIS A 798 -28.06 -34.43 7.72
CA HIS A 798 -29.14 -34.30 6.75
C HIS A 798 -30.01 -33.08 7.04
N ARG A 799 -30.43 -32.40 5.96
CA ARG A 799 -31.39 -31.31 6.03
C ARG A 799 -32.32 -31.36 4.83
N ASP A 800 -33.62 -31.48 5.10
CA ASP A 800 -34.67 -31.56 4.08
C ASP A 800 -34.54 -30.43 3.07
N GLY A 801 -34.47 -30.79 1.78
CA GLY A 801 -34.44 -29.85 0.66
C GLY A 801 -33.17 -29.01 0.52
N ALA A 802 -32.12 -29.29 1.31
CA ALA A 802 -30.84 -28.60 1.22
C ALA A 802 -30.22 -28.74 -0.17
N LYS A 803 -29.61 -27.66 -0.66
CA LYS A 803 -28.85 -27.65 -1.92
C LYS A 803 -27.37 -27.74 -1.63
N TYR A 804 -26.73 -28.74 -2.20
CA TYR A 804 -25.30 -28.95 -2.07
C TYR A 804 -24.56 -28.55 -3.34
N TYR A 805 -23.35 -28.00 -3.13
CA TYR A 805 -22.42 -27.64 -4.18
C TYR A 805 -21.00 -27.98 -3.73
N VAL A 806 -20.10 -28.16 -4.69
CA VAL A 806 -18.67 -28.32 -4.41
C VAL A 806 -17.87 -27.44 -5.33
N ARG A 807 -16.84 -26.76 -4.80
CA ARG A 807 -15.85 -26.02 -5.61
C ARG A 807 -14.44 -26.37 -5.17
N ALA A 808 -13.50 -26.29 -6.11
CA ALA A 808 -12.08 -26.49 -5.84
C ALA A 808 -11.45 -25.19 -5.33
N VAL A 809 -10.41 -25.35 -4.51
CA VAL A 809 -9.57 -24.28 -3.97
C VAL A 809 -8.12 -24.65 -4.18
N ASP A 810 -7.37 -23.82 -4.90
CA ASP A 810 -5.95 -24.04 -5.12
C ASP A 810 -5.10 -23.65 -3.89
N THR A 811 -3.78 -23.87 -3.98
CA THR A 811 -2.84 -23.49 -2.91
C THR A 811 -2.64 -21.96 -2.78
N SER A 812 -3.05 -21.21 -3.78
CA SER A 812 -3.00 -19.75 -3.85
C SER A 812 -4.26 -19.10 -3.25
N GLY A 813 -5.26 -19.89 -2.87
CA GLY A 813 -6.53 -19.44 -2.32
C GLY A 813 -7.51 -18.90 -3.36
N ASN A 814 -7.42 -19.30 -4.63
CA ASN A 814 -8.46 -19.03 -5.63
C ASN A 814 -9.53 -20.12 -5.60
N TYR A 815 -10.79 -19.72 -5.81
CA TYR A 815 -11.94 -20.62 -5.82
C TYR A 815 -12.46 -20.81 -7.24
N SER A 816 -12.63 -22.06 -7.67
CA SER A 816 -13.38 -22.37 -8.89
C SER A 816 -14.84 -21.90 -8.74
N ALA A 817 -15.57 -21.81 -9.86
CA ALA A 817 -17.03 -21.86 -9.77
C ALA A 817 -17.43 -23.21 -9.16
N SER A 818 -18.53 -23.24 -8.40
CA SER A 818 -19.02 -24.51 -7.87
C SER A 818 -19.70 -25.34 -8.95
N THR A 819 -19.94 -26.61 -8.64
CA THR A 819 -20.92 -27.43 -9.35
C THR A 819 -22.30 -26.75 -9.33
N GLN A 820 -23.21 -27.20 -10.21
CA GLN A 820 -24.63 -26.92 -10.06
C GLN A 820 -25.19 -27.57 -8.78
N ALA A 821 -26.34 -27.07 -8.32
CA ALA A 821 -26.99 -27.57 -7.11
C ALA A 821 -27.45 -29.03 -7.27
N VAL A 822 -27.14 -29.86 -6.27
CA VAL A 822 -27.78 -31.17 -6.07
C VAL A 822 -28.57 -31.12 -4.78
N ARG A 823 -29.87 -31.45 -4.83
CA ARG A 823 -30.75 -31.41 -3.67
C ARG A 823 -30.69 -32.70 -2.89
N ALA A 824 -30.71 -32.60 -1.55
CA ALA A 824 -31.09 -33.72 -0.71
C ALA A 824 -32.51 -34.16 -1.06
N ALA A 825 -32.73 -35.48 -1.09
CA ALA A 825 -34.04 -36.08 -1.31
C ALA A 825 -34.99 -35.82 -0.14
#